data_AF-A0A665W709-F1
#
_entry.id   AF-A0A665W709-F1
#
_cell.length_a   1.000
_cell.length_b   1.000
_cell.length_c   1.000
_cell.angle_alpha   90.00
_cell.angle_beta   90.00
_cell.angle_gamma   90.00
#
_symmetry.space_group_name_H-M   'P 1'
#
loop_
_entity.id
_entity.type
_entity.pdbx_description
1 polymer ?
#
loop_
_entity_poly.entity_id
_entity_poly.type
_entity_poly.pdbx_seq_one_letter_code
_entity_poly.pdbx_strand_id
1 'polypeptide(L)'
;GCDLKKTDLTGEFACLKCADAPCQKSCPTNLDIKSFITSISNKNYYGAARAILSDNPLGLTCGMVCPTSDLCVGGCNLYASEEGPINIGGLQQFATEVFRKMGIAQIRNPELPPSNEMPPSFHTPIALIGCGPASISCASFLARLGYDNITIFERQKYIGGLSTSEIPQFRLPYEVVQFEIDLMKDLGVKVMCEKGLGVDGMTLMSLKEEGFKTVFIGIGDLSSQHFFVPVSLCPGMCHCRSSLPELRGIVIVLGAGDTAFDCATSALRCGAKRVYVCFRKGFTNIRAVPEEMELAREEQCEFLPFLSPCEVILKNGRVGGMQFCRTEQKEDGNWLEDEEQIVRLKADYIISAFGSMLNDPQVTEAMAPLKLTRWGTPEVNTDTMQTSEPWVFAGGDIAGLANTTVESVNDGKQASWHIHRYIQSLHGQTVDPVPKLPLFYSAIDRVDISLEVCGIKFPNPFGLASAPPTTSTAMIRRAFEQGWGFALTKTFGLDKDLVTNVSPRIVRGTTSGHLYGPGQGSFLNIELISEKTAAYWCQSVAELKKDFPNNVVISSIMCSYNKEDWTVLAKMAEKSGADALELNLSCPHGMGERGMGLACGQDPVLVRNICRWVRAAISIPFFAKLTPNVTNIIDIAKAAHEGGADGVTATNTVSGLMGLKGDGSPWPHVGVEKRTTYGGVSGNAIRPIALKAVSAIAKAIPGFPILATGGIDSAETGLQFLHAGASVLQVMTTILDMCSGLKTLLYLKSLELKNWDGQSPPTEKHQKGKPVPRLEDLVGKSLPSFGPYLKKKTDAIAKYKKQLRETGKTDPMEDTNNTRTGTPKKPVPAVKDVIARALRYIGAYQELNNMEQVQALVDEEMCINCGKCYMTCNDSGYQAIQFHPETHLPFVTDSCTGCTLCLSVCPIIDCITMFPRKAPYQPNRGVPVSPIC
;
A
#
# COMPACT_ATOMS: atom_id res chain seq x y z
N GLY A 1 -7.83 20.53 12.14
CA GLY A 1 -8.27 19.13 12.24
C GLY A 1 -9.27 18.86 11.16
N CYS A 2 -8.81 18.65 9.93
CA CYS A 2 -9.66 18.41 8.77
C CYS A 2 -9.58 16.95 8.30
N ASP A 3 -10.67 16.53 7.68
CA ASP A 3 -11.09 15.20 7.29
C ASP A 3 -10.03 14.36 6.54
N LEU A 4 -9.35 13.49 7.29
CA LEU A 4 -9.18 12.12 6.84
C LEU A 4 -10.30 11.31 7.50
N LYS A 5 -11.54 11.45 6.99
CA LYS A 5 -12.69 10.70 7.50
C LYS A 5 -12.52 9.19 7.36
N LYS A 6 -11.49 8.72 6.65
CA LYS A 6 -11.01 7.34 6.63
C LYS A 6 -9.48 7.28 6.39
N THR A 7 -8.62 7.57 7.37
CA THR A 7 -7.35 6.78 7.52
C THR A 7 -7.66 5.46 8.22
N ASP A 8 -8.83 4.92 7.95
CA ASP A 8 -9.22 3.66 8.51
C ASP A 8 -8.46 2.63 7.69
N LEU A 9 -7.50 1.95 8.32
CA LEU A 9 -6.84 0.76 7.77
C LEU A 9 -7.88 -0.34 7.44
N THR A 10 -9.18 -0.13 7.71
CA THR A 10 -10.26 -0.96 7.17
C THR A 10 -10.51 -0.74 5.68
N GLY A 11 -10.16 0.42 5.11
CA GLY A 11 -10.43 0.78 3.71
C GLY A 11 -9.75 -0.13 2.69
N GLU A 12 -8.54 -0.62 2.98
CA GLU A 12 -7.84 -1.61 2.15
C GLU A 12 -8.55 -2.97 2.08
N PHE A 13 -9.24 -3.38 3.15
CA PHE A 13 -10.02 -4.60 3.21
C PHE A 13 -11.37 -4.42 2.51
N ALA A 14 -11.95 -3.22 2.52
CA ALA A 14 -13.17 -2.89 1.79
C ALA A 14 -12.96 -2.87 0.26
N CYS A 15 -11.77 -2.51 -0.23
CA CYS A 15 -11.48 -2.45 -1.66
C CYS A 15 -11.68 -3.80 -2.37
N LEU A 16 -12.50 -3.79 -3.43
CA LEU A 16 -12.88 -4.96 -4.22
C LEU A 16 -11.75 -5.54 -5.09
N LYS A 17 -10.66 -4.79 -5.31
CA LYS A 17 -9.50 -5.21 -6.13
C LYS A 17 -9.93 -5.58 -7.56
N CYS A 18 -10.74 -4.70 -8.17
CA CYS A 18 -11.42 -4.89 -9.46
C CYS A 18 -10.46 -5.25 -10.59
N ALA A 19 -10.82 -6.22 -11.42
CA ALA A 19 -10.17 -6.42 -12.72
C ALA A 19 -10.44 -5.21 -13.63
N ASP A 20 -9.47 -4.86 -14.48
CA ASP A 20 -9.58 -3.74 -15.44
C ASP A 20 -10.10 -2.45 -14.77
N ALA A 21 -9.49 -2.11 -13.63
CA ALA A 21 -10.08 -1.21 -12.64
C ALA A 21 -10.35 0.18 -13.23
N PRO A 22 -11.59 0.71 -13.17
CA PRO A 22 -11.90 2.04 -13.69
C PRO A 22 -11.14 3.14 -12.94
N CYS A 23 -10.87 2.96 -11.64
CA CYS A 23 -10.05 3.90 -10.88
C CYS A 23 -8.62 4.05 -11.43
N GLN A 24 -8.03 2.98 -11.99
CA GLN A 24 -6.71 3.04 -12.65
C GLN A 24 -6.81 3.81 -13.97
N LYS A 25 -7.86 3.57 -14.77
CA LYS A 25 -8.10 4.28 -16.04
C LYS A 25 -8.33 5.79 -15.83
N SER A 26 -8.96 6.16 -14.71
CA SER A 26 -9.17 7.55 -14.31
C SER A 26 -7.96 8.19 -13.62
N CYS A 27 -6.85 7.45 -13.44
CA CYS A 27 -5.62 8.00 -12.88
C CYS A 27 -4.70 8.46 -14.02
N PRO A 28 -4.27 9.74 -14.08
CA PRO A 28 -3.44 10.23 -15.19
C PRO A 28 -2.10 9.49 -15.36
N THR A 29 -1.49 9.01 -14.27
CA THR A 29 -0.25 8.21 -14.31
C THR A 29 -0.48 6.72 -14.49
N ASN A 30 -1.75 6.29 -14.58
CA ASN A 30 -2.20 4.90 -14.75
C ASN A 30 -1.71 3.94 -13.64
N LEU A 31 -1.63 4.43 -12.39
CA LEU A 31 -1.23 3.64 -11.22
C LEU A 31 -2.04 2.33 -11.12
N ASP A 32 -1.36 1.20 -10.88
CA ASP A 32 -2.02 -0.07 -10.57
C ASP A 32 -2.61 -0.06 -9.14
N ILE A 33 -3.77 0.59 -9.01
CA ILE A 33 -4.49 0.78 -7.74
C ILE A 33 -4.92 -0.56 -7.13
N LYS A 34 -5.28 -1.53 -7.97
CA LYS A 34 -5.61 -2.88 -7.51
C LYS A 34 -4.43 -3.50 -6.78
N SER A 35 -3.25 -3.49 -7.39
CA SER A 35 -2.08 -4.18 -6.85
C SER A 35 -1.52 -3.49 -5.61
N PHE A 36 -1.42 -2.16 -5.58
CA PHE A 36 -0.88 -1.49 -4.40
C PHE A 36 -1.83 -1.60 -3.20
N ILE A 37 -3.16 -1.48 -3.39
CA ILE A 37 -4.11 -1.66 -2.28
C ILE A 37 -4.15 -3.12 -1.80
N THR A 38 -3.98 -4.08 -2.72
CA THR A 38 -3.80 -5.50 -2.33
C THR A 38 -2.59 -5.66 -1.42
N SER A 39 -1.47 -5.02 -1.78
CA SER A 39 -0.24 -5.07 -1.00
C SER A 39 -0.42 -4.44 0.39
N ILE A 40 -1.13 -3.32 0.50
CA ILE A 40 -1.47 -2.71 1.80
C ILE A 40 -2.29 -3.67 2.65
N SER A 41 -3.35 -4.29 2.09
CA SER A 41 -4.19 -5.25 2.83
C SER A 41 -3.45 -6.49 3.32
N ASN A 42 -2.32 -6.80 2.68
CA ASN A 42 -1.43 -7.90 3.04
C ASN A 42 -0.25 -7.45 3.93
N LYS A 43 -0.28 -6.22 4.45
CA LYS A 43 0.80 -5.55 5.21
C LYS A 43 2.15 -5.49 4.47
N ASN A 44 2.12 -5.51 3.15
CA ASN A 44 3.29 -5.29 2.30
C ASN A 44 3.33 -3.83 1.84
N TYR A 45 3.68 -2.94 2.77
CA TYR A 45 3.73 -1.50 2.53
C TYR A 45 4.84 -1.12 1.53
N TYR A 46 5.97 -1.84 1.52
CA TYR A 46 7.00 -1.68 0.50
C TYR A 46 6.48 -2.05 -0.89
N GLY A 47 5.84 -3.21 -1.06
CA GLY A 47 5.30 -3.62 -2.35
C GLY A 47 4.28 -2.62 -2.90
N ALA A 48 3.45 -2.05 -2.01
CA ALA A 48 2.54 -0.97 -2.35
C ALA A 48 3.28 0.30 -2.81
N ALA A 49 4.23 0.80 -2.01
CA ALA A 49 5.02 1.98 -2.34
C ALA A 49 5.84 1.79 -3.63
N ARG A 50 6.41 0.61 -3.85
CA ARG A 50 7.12 0.25 -5.08
C ARG A 50 6.20 0.31 -6.29
N ALA A 51 4.98 -0.23 -6.21
CA ALA A 51 4.00 -0.16 -7.30
C ALA A 51 3.60 1.30 -7.59
N ILE A 52 3.33 2.10 -6.56
CA ILE A 52 3.01 3.53 -6.68
C ILE A 52 4.18 4.29 -7.37
N LEU A 53 5.39 4.17 -6.83
CA LEU A 53 6.57 4.90 -7.30
C LEU A 53 7.06 4.44 -8.68
N SER A 54 6.67 3.23 -9.11
CA SER A 54 6.97 2.73 -10.46
C SER A 54 6.29 3.58 -11.52
N ASP A 55 5.03 3.95 -11.31
CA ASP A 55 4.24 4.73 -12.26
C ASP A 55 4.22 6.23 -11.97
N ASN A 56 4.42 6.63 -10.72
CA ASN A 56 4.39 8.01 -10.27
C ASN A 56 5.57 8.31 -9.31
N PRO A 57 6.65 8.95 -9.77
CA PRO A 57 7.80 9.32 -8.93
C PRO A 57 7.48 10.28 -7.78
N LEU A 58 6.34 10.98 -7.82
CA LEU A 58 5.82 11.85 -6.76
C LEU A 58 4.61 11.20 -6.06
N GLY A 59 4.73 9.91 -5.78
CA GLY A 59 3.66 9.09 -5.23
C GLY A 59 3.13 9.57 -3.87
N LEU A 60 3.98 10.09 -2.99
CA LEU A 60 3.58 10.58 -1.68
C LEU A 60 2.90 11.94 -1.80
N THR A 61 3.47 12.86 -2.58
CA THR A 61 2.85 14.17 -2.86
C THR A 61 1.46 13.98 -3.45
N CYS A 62 1.32 13.20 -4.53
CA CYS A 62 0.03 12.93 -5.16
C CYS A 62 -0.96 12.23 -4.23
N GLY A 63 -0.50 11.36 -3.32
CA GLY A 63 -1.38 10.74 -2.31
C GLY A 63 -2.04 11.76 -1.38
N MET A 64 -1.38 12.91 -1.15
CA MET A 64 -1.88 13.97 -0.26
C MET A 64 -2.72 15.03 -0.99
N VAL A 65 -2.38 15.39 -2.24
CA VAL A 65 -2.95 16.58 -2.90
C VAL A 65 -3.83 16.29 -4.11
N CYS A 66 -3.89 15.04 -4.61
CA CYS A 66 -4.70 14.75 -5.79
C CYS A 66 -6.19 15.07 -5.55
N PRO A 67 -6.86 15.75 -6.49
CA PRO A 67 -8.30 15.97 -6.46
C PRO A 67 -9.04 14.67 -6.83
N THR A 68 -8.98 13.67 -5.94
CA THR A 68 -9.30 12.29 -6.31
C THR A 68 -10.74 12.07 -6.77
N SER A 69 -11.69 12.89 -6.31
CA SER A 69 -13.11 12.86 -6.68
C SER A 69 -13.35 13.10 -8.18
N ASP A 70 -12.49 13.90 -8.81
CA ASP A 70 -12.50 14.15 -10.26
C ASP A 70 -11.56 13.19 -11.03
N LEU A 71 -10.86 12.31 -10.32
CA LEU A 71 -9.89 11.37 -10.86
C LEU A 71 -10.25 9.92 -10.48
N CYS A 72 -9.32 9.22 -9.81
CA CYS A 72 -9.41 7.79 -9.52
C CYS A 72 -10.60 7.40 -8.63
N VAL A 73 -11.00 8.25 -7.68
CA VAL A 73 -12.12 7.99 -6.76
C VAL A 73 -13.46 8.20 -7.47
N GLY A 74 -13.54 9.18 -8.38
CA GLY A 74 -14.71 9.40 -9.24
C GLY A 74 -15.07 8.19 -10.11
N GLY A 75 -14.07 7.41 -10.53
CA GLY A 75 -14.25 6.17 -11.27
C GLY A 75 -14.43 4.90 -10.41
N CYS A 76 -14.46 4.99 -9.08
CA CYS A 76 -14.45 3.80 -8.22
C CYS A 76 -15.79 3.03 -8.25
N ASN A 77 -15.76 1.72 -8.54
CA ASN A 77 -16.96 0.87 -8.54
C ASN A 77 -17.74 0.87 -7.21
N LEU A 78 -17.06 1.06 -6.07
CA LEU A 78 -17.73 1.10 -4.75
C LEU A 78 -18.55 2.37 -4.52
N TYR A 79 -18.44 3.37 -5.41
CA TYR A 79 -19.39 4.48 -5.46
C TYR A 79 -20.85 3.99 -5.63
N ALA A 80 -21.05 2.80 -6.23
CA ALA A 80 -22.36 2.17 -6.37
C ALA A 80 -22.89 1.49 -5.09
N SER A 81 -22.23 1.68 -3.94
CA SER A 81 -22.64 1.16 -2.63
C SER A 81 -22.79 2.29 -1.61
N GLU A 82 -23.61 2.08 -0.58
CA GLU A 82 -23.91 3.06 0.46
C GLU A 82 -22.67 3.50 1.26
N GLU A 83 -21.68 2.61 1.39
CA GLU A 83 -20.40 2.90 2.07
C GLU A 83 -19.50 3.87 1.30
N GLY A 84 -19.79 4.05 0.01
CA GLY A 84 -19.11 4.95 -0.90
C GLY A 84 -17.77 4.43 -1.44
N PRO A 85 -17.08 5.26 -2.26
CA PRO A 85 -15.84 4.88 -2.90
C PRO A 85 -14.67 4.78 -1.91
N ILE A 86 -13.59 4.13 -2.34
CA ILE A 86 -12.37 3.95 -1.53
C ILE A 86 -11.59 5.25 -1.40
N ASN A 87 -11.01 5.53 -0.23
CA ASN A 87 -10.03 6.61 -0.05
C ASN A 87 -8.66 6.22 -0.66
N ILE A 88 -8.56 6.30 -1.99
CA ILE A 88 -7.37 5.86 -2.74
C ILE A 88 -6.16 6.73 -2.37
N GLY A 89 -6.33 8.06 -2.29
CA GLY A 89 -5.27 9.01 -1.93
C GLY A 89 -4.66 8.73 -0.56
N GLY A 90 -5.49 8.54 0.47
CA GLY A 90 -5.02 8.23 1.82
C GLY A 90 -4.27 6.90 1.92
N LEU A 91 -4.68 5.87 1.17
CA LEU A 91 -3.96 4.58 1.11
C LEU A 91 -2.61 4.72 0.41
N GLN A 92 -2.55 5.49 -0.68
CA GLN A 92 -1.31 5.82 -1.39
C GLN A 92 -0.34 6.62 -0.50
N GLN A 93 -0.86 7.60 0.25
CA GLN A 93 -0.11 8.37 1.24
C GLN A 93 0.48 7.44 2.31
N PHE A 94 -0.36 6.60 2.93
CA PHE A 94 0.06 5.71 4.01
C PHE A 94 1.21 4.78 3.60
N ALA A 95 1.07 4.07 2.48
CA ALA A 95 2.11 3.13 2.01
C ALA A 95 3.44 3.84 1.75
N THR A 96 3.39 5.00 1.08
CA THR A 96 4.60 5.74 0.69
C THR A 96 5.25 6.43 1.90
N GLU A 97 4.46 6.86 2.89
CA GLU A 97 4.97 7.39 4.17
C GLU A 97 5.69 6.29 4.98
N VAL A 98 5.13 5.07 5.03
CA VAL A 98 5.81 3.94 5.67
C VAL A 98 7.13 3.63 4.96
N PHE A 99 7.16 3.63 3.62
CA PHE A 99 8.40 3.46 2.86
C PHE A 99 9.42 4.58 3.14
N ARG A 100 8.98 5.84 3.22
CA ARG A 100 9.83 6.97 3.65
C ARG A 100 10.44 6.70 5.03
N LYS A 101 9.64 6.21 6.00
CA LYS A 101 10.12 5.82 7.34
C LYS A 101 11.09 4.64 7.35
N MET A 102 11.07 3.76 6.34
CA MET A 102 12.09 2.71 6.17
C MET A 102 13.47 3.29 5.83
N GLY A 103 13.53 4.51 5.25
CA GLY A 103 14.77 5.22 4.97
C GLY A 103 15.64 4.57 3.88
N ILE A 104 15.02 3.89 2.91
CA ILE A 104 15.69 3.12 1.85
C ILE A 104 15.78 3.96 0.56
N ALA A 105 16.97 3.97 -0.05
CA ALA A 105 17.24 4.69 -1.29
C ALA A 105 16.66 3.98 -2.54
N GLN A 106 16.37 4.76 -3.57
CA GLN A 106 16.12 4.21 -4.92
C GLN A 106 17.46 3.72 -5.50
N ILE A 107 17.41 2.65 -6.29
CA ILE A 107 18.60 2.16 -7.01
C ILE A 107 18.37 2.13 -8.51
N ARG A 108 19.46 2.15 -9.26
CA ARG A 108 19.45 1.91 -10.71
C ARG A 108 18.85 0.53 -11.02
N ASN A 109 18.09 0.43 -12.11
CA ASN A 109 17.48 -0.83 -12.57
C ASN A 109 18.52 -1.97 -12.55
N PRO A 110 18.32 -3.04 -11.77
CA PRO A 110 19.25 -4.16 -11.66
C PRO A 110 19.51 -4.91 -12.98
N GLU A 111 18.62 -4.79 -13.96
CA GLU A 111 18.73 -5.47 -15.26
C GLU A 111 19.61 -4.71 -16.27
N LEU A 112 19.93 -3.44 -15.99
CA LEU A 112 20.76 -2.64 -16.88
C LEU A 112 22.26 -2.99 -16.72
N PRO A 113 23.05 -3.02 -17.81
CA PRO A 113 24.51 -3.15 -17.73
C PRO A 113 25.13 -2.08 -16.82
N PRO A 114 26.33 -2.33 -16.24
CA PRO A 114 27.10 -1.30 -15.55
C PRO A 114 27.18 0.01 -16.34
N SER A 115 27.20 1.17 -15.67
CA SER A 115 27.17 2.49 -16.35
C SER A 115 28.30 2.66 -17.38
N ASN A 116 29.50 2.16 -17.09
CA ASN A 116 30.65 2.18 -18.00
C ASN A 116 30.52 1.26 -19.23
N GLU A 117 29.54 0.35 -19.24
CA GLU A 117 29.25 -0.57 -20.35
C GLU A 117 28.01 -0.14 -21.15
N MET A 118 27.35 0.96 -20.74
CA MET A 118 26.21 1.49 -21.48
C MET A 118 26.65 2.07 -22.82
N PRO A 119 25.78 2.01 -23.86
CA PRO A 119 26.06 2.66 -25.13
C PRO A 119 26.31 4.17 -24.97
N PRO A 120 27.14 4.80 -25.82
CA PRO A 120 27.42 6.23 -25.78
C PRO A 120 26.16 7.13 -25.80
N SER A 121 25.05 6.63 -26.35
CA SER A 121 23.77 7.32 -26.34
C SER A 121 23.26 7.66 -24.94
N PHE A 122 23.57 6.84 -23.93
CA PHE A 122 23.12 7.04 -22.54
C PHE A 122 23.95 8.07 -21.76
N HIS A 123 25.12 8.46 -22.26
CA HIS A 123 25.96 9.52 -21.68
C HIS A 123 25.66 10.90 -22.27
N THR A 124 24.66 10.98 -23.15
CA THR A 124 24.22 12.22 -23.79
C THR A 124 23.81 13.26 -22.74
N PRO A 125 24.31 14.51 -22.80
CA PRO A 125 23.91 15.57 -21.87
C PRO A 125 22.45 15.98 -22.10
N ILE A 126 21.66 15.93 -21.03
CA ILE A 126 20.23 16.27 -20.99
C ILE A 126 20.00 17.42 -20.00
N ALA A 127 19.33 18.47 -20.45
CA ALA A 127 18.92 19.60 -19.62
C ALA A 127 17.42 19.56 -19.36
N LEU A 128 17.01 19.86 -18.12
CA LEU A 128 15.63 20.13 -17.77
C LEU A 128 15.56 21.51 -17.11
N ILE A 129 14.53 22.29 -17.42
CA ILE A 129 14.36 23.65 -16.88
C ILE A 129 13.17 23.67 -15.93
N GLY A 130 13.38 24.15 -14.70
CA GLY A 130 12.44 24.11 -13.58
C GLY A 130 12.51 22.77 -12.84
N CYS A 131 12.62 22.79 -11.52
CA CYS A 131 12.62 21.63 -10.64
C CYS A 131 11.24 21.41 -10.00
N GLY A 132 10.19 21.47 -10.81
CA GLY A 132 8.82 21.12 -10.44
C GLY A 132 8.43 19.67 -10.76
N PRO A 133 7.18 19.26 -10.50
CA PRO A 133 6.69 17.89 -10.70
C PRO A 133 6.99 17.27 -12.07
N ALA A 134 6.80 18.04 -13.15
CA ALA A 134 7.01 17.56 -14.51
C ALA A 134 8.49 17.20 -14.78
N SER A 135 9.42 18.07 -14.42
CA SER A 135 10.86 17.81 -14.61
C SER A 135 11.38 16.73 -13.66
N ILE A 136 10.91 16.68 -12.41
CA ILE A 136 11.28 15.61 -11.46
C ILE A 136 10.86 14.25 -12.02
N SER A 137 9.64 14.15 -12.57
CA SER A 137 9.15 12.94 -13.23
C SER A 137 9.99 12.58 -14.45
N CYS A 138 10.18 13.53 -15.38
CA CYS A 138 10.94 13.32 -16.61
C CYS A 138 12.37 12.84 -16.32
N ALA A 139 13.09 13.55 -15.43
CA ALA A 139 14.43 13.19 -15.03
C ALA A 139 14.49 11.81 -14.35
N SER A 140 13.51 11.48 -13.49
CA SER A 140 13.45 10.18 -12.84
C SER A 140 13.32 9.03 -13.86
N PHE A 141 12.43 9.15 -14.83
CA PHE A 141 12.25 8.10 -15.85
C PHE A 141 13.43 8.00 -16.82
N LEU A 142 14.04 9.12 -17.20
CA LEU A 142 15.28 9.12 -17.99
C LEU A 142 16.42 8.43 -17.22
N ALA A 143 16.58 8.74 -15.93
CA ALA A 143 17.60 8.11 -15.11
C ALA A 143 17.34 6.59 -14.94
N ARG A 144 16.07 6.18 -14.81
CA ARG A 144 15.67 4.76 -14.79
C ARG A 144 15.99 4.02 -16.08
N LEU A 145 15.85 4.68 -17.24
CA LEU A 145 16.26 4.14 -18.55
C LEU A 145 17.78 3.98 -18.67
N GLY A 146 18.56 4.66 -17.84
CA GLY A 146 20.00 4.50 -17.72
C GLY A 146 20.82 5.72 -18.13
N TYR A 147 20.17 6.85 -18.44
CA TYR A 147 20.88 8.11 -18.71
C TYR A 147 21.55 8.65 -17.43
N ASP A 148 22.84 8.97 -17.49
CA ASP A 148 23.62 9.38 -16.31
C ASP A 148 24.08 10.85 -16.32
N ASN A 149 23.82 11.58 -17.40
CA ASN A 149 24.18 12.99 -17.54
C ASN A 149 22.95 13.90 -17.64
N ILE A 150 22.17 13.92 -16.56
CA ILE A 150 20.91 14.68 -16.45
C ILE A 150 21.10 15.83 -15.48
N THR A 151 20.81 17.06 -15.91
CA THR A 151 20.87 18.26 -15.06
C THR A 151 19.56 19.05 -15.12
N ILE A 152 18.98 19.32 -13.96
CA ILE A 152 17.84 20.22 -13.79
C ILE A 152 18.36 21.61 -13.38
N PHE A 153 17.96 22.65 -14.10
CA PHE A 153 18.23 24.04 -13.76
C PHE A 153 16.98 24.67 -13.14
N GLU A 154 17.08 25.12 -11.88
CA GLU A 154 15.99 25.72 -11.12
C GLU A 154 16.25 27.20 -10.89
N ARG A 155 15.29 28.06 -11.25
CA ARG A 155 15.41 29.53 -11.15
C ARG A 155 15.54 29.98 -9.69
N GLN A 156 14.84 29.33 -8.78
CA GLN A 156 14.77 29.68 -7.37
C GLN A 156 15.89 29.05 -6.56
N LYS A 157 16.00 29.45 -5.29
CA LYS A 157 16.92 28.84 -4.30
C LYS A 157 16.41 27.51 -3.72
N TYR A 158 15.12 27.24 -3.88
CA TYR A 158 14.44 26.04 -3.42
C TYR A 158 14.03 25.19 -4.62
N ILE A 159 13.71 23.92 -4.35
CA ILE A 159 13.35 22.90 -5.33
C ILE A 159 11.93 22.39 -5.04
N GLY A 160 11.27 21.76 -6.00
CA GLY A 160 9.92 21.19 -5.84
C GLY A 160 8.80 21.97 -6.51
N GLY A 161 9.08 23.14 -7.09
CA GLY A 161 8.07 23.97 -7.76
C GLY A 161 6.92 24.38 -6.83
N LEU A 162 5.69 24.41 -7.36
CA LEU A 162 4.48 24.78 -6.63
C LEU A 162 4.23 23.93 -5.38
N SER A 163 4.64 22.67 -5.39
CA SER A 163 4.57 21.76 -4.23
C SER A 163 5.35 22.28 -3.02
N THR A 164 6.34 23.14 -3.24
CA THR A 164 7.11 23.80 -2.16
C THR A 164 6.70 25.25 -1.96
N SER A 165 6.43 25.99 -3.04
CA SER A 165 6.22 27.44 -2.95
C SER A 165 4.80 27.87 -2.59
N GLU A 166 3.79 27.08 -2.96
CA GLU A 166 2.38 27.51 -2.88
C GLU A 166 1.48 26.54 -2.12
N ILE A 167 1.61 25.22 -2.33
CA ILE A 167 0.77 24.25 -1.62
C ILE A 167 1.04 24.38 -0.11
N PRO A 168 0.04 24.63 0.73
CA PRO A 168 0.28 24.89 2.15
C PRO A 168 0.83 23.68 2.90
N GLN A 169 1.73 23.93 3.86
CA GLN A 169 2.36 22.90 4.73
C GLN A 169 1.34 22.01 5.46
N PHE A 170 0.13 22.51 5.74
CA PHE A 170 -0.93 21.73 6.41
C PHE A 170 -1.67 20.75 5.47
N ARG A 171 -1.46 20.86 4.15
CA ARG A 171 -1.89 19.87 3.15
C ARG A 171 -0.72 19.02 2.67
N LEU A 172 0.42 19.64 2.35
CA LEU A 172 1.62 18.98 1.84
C LEU A 172 2.86 19.39 2.65
N PRO A 173 3.36 18.52 3.54
CA PRO A 173 4.57 18.82 4.28
C PRO A 173 5.82 18.86 3.38
N TYR A 174 6.65 19.89 3.50
CA TYR A 174 7.86 20.06 2.67
C TYR A 174 8.81 18.84 2.66
N GLU A 175 8.92 18.15 3.79
CA GLU A 175 9.76 16.96 3.94
C GLU A 175 9.35 15.80 3.02
N VAL A 176 8.10 15.78 2.55
CA VAL A 176 7.59 14.87 1.52
C VAL A 176 8.25 15.17 0.18
N VAL A 177 8.24 16.44 -0.22
CA VAL A 177 8.83 16.89 -1.50
C VAL A 177 10.33 16.63 -1.50
N GLN A 178 10.99 16.92 -0.38
CA GLN A 178 12.42 16.63 -0.20
C GLN A 178 12.71 15.12 -0.35
N PHE A 179 11.89 14.26 0.26
CA PHE A 179 12.03 12.81 0.16
C PHE A 179 11.99 12.31 -1.29
N GLU A 180 11.04 12.78 -2.09
CA GLU A 180 10.86 12.35 -3.49
C GLU A 180 12.00 12.87 -4.39
N ILE A 181 12.44 14.10 -4.17
CA ILE A 181 13.60 14.65 -4.89
C ILE A 181 14.87 13.89 -4.55
N ASP A 182 15.06 13.50 -3.29
CA ASP A 182 16.22 12.71 -2.90
C ASP A 182 16.17 11.31 -3.55
N LEU A 183 14.99 10.72 -3.78
CA LEU A 183 14.88 9.45 -4.53
C LEU A 183 15.33 9.62 -5.98
N MET A 184 14.97 10.75 -6.62
CA MET A 184 15.46 11.08 -7.96
C MET A 184 16.98 11.28 -7.97
N LYS A 185 17.53 11.97 -6.97
CA LYS A 185 18.98 12.19 -6.83
C LYS A 185 19.77 10.90 -6.61
N ASP A 186 19.19 9.88 -5.96
CA ASP A 186 19.84 8.56 -5.84
C ASP A 186 20.19 7.94 -7.19
N LEU A 187 19.47 8.32 -8.26
CA LEU A 187 19.74 7.86 -9.63
C LEU A 187 20.81 8.70 -10.36
N GLY A 188 21.42 9.70 -9.69
CA GLY A 188 22.49 10.53 -10.24
C GLY A 188 22.04 11.83 -10.91
N VAL A 189 20.75 12.17 -10.84
CA VAL A 189 20.22 13.44 -11.37
C VAL A 189 20.79 14.62 -10.60
N LYS A 190 21.33 15.61 -11.32
CA LYS A 190 21.90 16.84 -10.75
C LYS A 190 20.85 17.95 -10.75
N VAL A 191 20.86 18.80 -9.72
CA VAL A 191 20.01 19.99 -9.65
C VAL A 191 20.88 21.21 -9.37
N MET A 192 20.75 22.23 -10.21
CA MET A 192 21.45 23.51 -10.11
C MET A 192 20.42 24.62 -9.88
N CYS A 193 20.37 25.13 -8.65
CA CYS A 193 19.53 26.27 -8.28
C CYS A 193 20.09 27.59 -8.80
N GLU A 194 19.28 28.64 -8.74
CA GLU A 194 19.59 29.99 -9.22
C GLU A 194 20.01 30.04 -10.70
N LYS A 195 19.47 29.12 -11.51
CA LYS A 195 19.68 29.04 -12.96
C LYS A 195 18.39 28.69 -13.68
N GLY A 196 18.06 29.37 -14.78
CA GLY A 196 16.88 29.05 -15.58
C GLY A 196 16.80 29.91 -16.83
N LEU A 197 15.82 29.63 -17.70
CA LEU A 197 15.62 30.42 -18.92
C LEU A 197 15.41 31.90 -18.60
N GLY A 198 16.14 32.77 -19.30
CA GLY A 198 16.14 34.22 -19.08
C GLY A 198 17.03 34.71 -17.93
N VAL A 199 17.58 33.80 -17.10
CA VAL A 199 18.52 34.14 -16.02
C VAL A 199 19.95 34.08 -16.55
N ASP A 200 20.74 35.12 -16.31
CA ASP A 200 22.15 35.23 -16.73
C ASP A 200 22.40 34.91 -18.22
N GLY A 201 21.42 35.21 -19.08
CA GLY A 201 21.50 34.96 -20.52
C GLY A 201 21.27 33.51 -20.96
N MET A 202 20.83 32.61 -20.07
CA MET A 202 20.50 31.23 -20.42
C MET A 202 19.27 31.18 -21.34
N THR A 203 19.49 30.63 -22.54
CA THR A 203 18.48 30.41 -23.59
C THR A 203 18.55 28.97 -24.11
N LEU A 204 17.53 28.52 -24.83
CA LEU A 204 17.58 27.22 -25.52
C LEU A 204 18.81 27.13 -26.44
N MET A 205 19.10 28.18 -27.21
CA MET A 205 20.23 28.21 -28.12
C MET A 205 21.57 28.11 -27.37
N SER A 206 21.72 28.79 -26.23
CA SER A 206 22.93 28.67 -25.41
C SER A 206 23.14 27.24 -24.88
N LEU A 207 22.07 26.55 -24.44
CA LEU A 207 22.17 25.15 -23.99
C LEU A 207 22.59 24.22 -25.13
N LYS A 208 22.10 24.49 -26.34
CA LYS A 208 22.51 23.74 -27.54
C LYS A 208 23.99 23.95 -27.85
N GLU A 209 24.49 25.17 -27.71
CA GLU A 209 25.91 25.54 -27.88
C GLU A 209 26.81 24.91 -26.80
N GLU A 210 26.34 24.84 -25.55
CA GLU A 210 27.00 24.13 -24.44
C GLU A 210 27.06 22.60 -24.63
N GLY A 211 26.34 22.07 -25.63
CA GLY A 211 26.42 20.68 -26.07
C GLY A 211 25.27 19.80 -25.61
N PHE A 212 24.26 20.34 -24.91
CA PHE A 212 23.04 19.61 -24.57
C PHE A 212 22.33 19.15 -25.85
N LYS A 213 21.96 17.87 -25.90
CA LYS A 213 21.30 17.30 -27.10
C LYS A 213 19.79 17.35 -27.01
N THR A 214 19.24 17.53 -25.81
CA THR A 214 17.81 17.68 -25.61
C THR A 214 17.51 18.51 -24.38
N VAL A 215 16.38 19.22 -24.43
CA VAL A 215 15.88 20.06 -23.34
C VAL A 215 14.44 19.68 -23.03
N PHE A 216 14.10 19.54 -21.75
CA PHE A 216 12.73 19.50 -21.27
C PHE A 216 12.38 20.79 -20.52
N ILE A 217 11.30 21.46 -20.91
CA ILE A 217 10.82 22.69 -20.28
C ILE A 217 9.68 22.33 -19.33
N GLY A 218 9.93 22.42 -18.02
CA GLY A 218 8.97 22.16 -16.95
C GLY A 218 8.99 23.28 -15.91
N ILE A 219 9.09 24.54 -16.37
CA ILE A 219 9.19 25.75 -15.53
C ILE A 219 7.87 26.11 -14.82
N GLY A 220 6.79 25.42 -15.17
CA GLY A 220 5.44 25.74 -14.71
C GLY A 220 4.99 27.11 -15.22
N ASP A 221 4.06 27.71 -14.50
CA ASP A 221 3.58 29.05 -14.80
C ASP A 221 4.26 30.09 -13.90
N LEU A 222 4.99 31.03 -14.51
CA LEU A 222 5.97 31.89 -13.82
C LEU A 222 5.43 33.24 -13.36
N SER A 223 4.21 33.65 -13.72
CA SER A 223 3.70 34.96 -13.27
C SER A 223 2.23 34.94 -12.83
N SER A 224 1.99 35.32 -11.57
CA SER A 224 0.64 35.60 -11.07
C SER A 224 0.11 36.89 -11.71
N GLN A 225 -1.18 36.93 -12.07
CA GLN A 225 -1.84 38.20 -12.42
C GLN A 225 -1.90 39.10 -11.18
N HIS A 226 -0.92 40.00 -11.02
CA HIS A 226 -0.80 40.82 -9.83
C HIS A 226 -1.89 41.89 -9.74
N PHE A 227 -2.84 41.70 -8.83
CA PHE A 227 -3.51 42.77 -8.11
C PHE A 227 -3.43 42.48 -6.60
N PHE A 228 -2.34 42.98 -6.01
CA PHE A 228 -2.01 43.07 -4.57
C PHE A 228 -1.67 41.78 -3.78
N VAL A 229 -0.54 41.90 -3.06
CA VAL A 229 0.19 40.98 -2.16
C VAL A 229 0.60 39.61 -2.76
N PRO A 230 1.91 39.32 -2.94
CA PRO A 230 2.36 38.00 -3.36
C PRO A 230 2.02 36.92 -2.32
N VAL A 231 1.51 35.79 -2.81
CA VAL A 231 0.94 34.66 -2.02
C VAL A 231 2.03 33.68 -1.54
N SER A 232 3.28 34.12 -1.35
CA SER A 232 4.30 33.24 -0.75
C SER A 232 4.10 33.15 0.76
N LEU A 233 3.13 32.31 1.17
CA LEU A 233 2.67 32.15 2.55
C LEU A 233 3.29 30.93 3.25
N CYS A 234 4.30 30.26 2.66
CA CYS A 234 4.93 29.07 3.22
C CYS A 234 6.22 29.39 4.02
N PRO A 235 6.23 29.25 5.36
CA PRO A 235 7.44 29.28 6.16
C PRO A 235 8.12 27.91 6.06
N GLY A 236 9.33 27.84 5.52
CA GLY A 236 10.09 26.59 5.40
C GLY A 236 11.15 26.55 4.29
N MET A 237 11.09 27.49 3.35
CA MET A 237 11.91 27.51 2.12
C MET A 237 13.43 27.59 2.30
N CYS A 238 13.96 27.99 3.46
CA CYS A 238 15.38 27.86 3.79
C CYS A 238 15.63 27.99 5.30
N HIS A 239 16.82 27.57 5.77
CA HIS A 239 17.33 27.88 7.12
C HIS A 239 17.40 29.40 7.43
N CYS A 240 17.16 30.24 6.42
CA CYS A 240 16.93 31.68 6.53
C CYS A 240 15.42 31.95 6.74
N ARG A 241 15.07 32.09 8.03
CA ARG A 241 13.75 32.47 8.58
C ARG A 241 13.03 33.56 7.78
N SER A 242 12.03 33.21 6.96
CA SER A 242 10.97 34.14 6.55
C SER A 242 9.81 34.00 7.54
N SER A 243 9.52 35.07 8.29
CA SER A 243 8.33 35.13 9.16
C SER A 243 7.07 35.12 8.31
N LEU A 244 6.05 34.37 8.73
CA LEU A 244 4.71 34.43 8.13
C LEU A 244 4.22 35.89 8.05
N PRO A 245 3.53 36.29 6.96
CA PRO A 245 2.87 37.59 6.87
C PRO A 245 1.89 37.81 8.03
N GLU A 246 1.74 39.06 8.48
CA GLU A 246 0.73 39.44 9.47
C GLU A 246 -0.51 40.03 8.76
N LEU A 247 -1.59 39.24 8.67
CA LEU A 247 -2.85 39.67 8.05
C LEU A 247 -3.89 39.93 9.14
N ARG A 248 -3.87 41.11 9.78
CA ARG A 248 -4.79 41.44 10.88
C ARG A 248 -6.05 42.14 10.37
N GLY A 249 -7.20 41.51 10.50
CA GLY A 249 -8.49 42.11 10.10
C GLY A 249 -9.26 41.24 9.12
N ILE A 250 -9.95 41.86 8.17
CA ILE A 250 -10.77 41.20 7.17
C ILE A 250 -9.96 41.03 5.88
N VAL A 251 -9.92 39.81 5.36
CA VAL A 251 -9.27 39.47 4.10
C VAL A 251 -10.32 39.11 3.05
N ILE A 252 -10.20 39.68 1.85
CA ILE A 252 -10.95 39.26 0.67
C ILE A 252 -10.01 38.45 -0.22
N VAL A 253 -10.42 37.25 -0.61
CA VAL A 253 -9.76 36.41 -1.61
C VAL A 253 -10.63 36.38 -2.86
N LEU A 254 -10.04 36.70 -4.01
CA LEU A 254 -10.73 36.76 -5.29
C LEU A 254 -10.41 35.51 -6.11
N GLY A 255 -11.40 34.64 -6.31
CA GLY A 255 -11.22 33.42 -7.09
C GLY A 255 -12.06 32.24 -6.57
N ALA A 256 -12.07 31.16 -7.34
CA ALA A 256 -12.81 29.93 -7.02
C ALA A 256 -12.10 28.66 -7.52
N GLY A 257 -10.78 28.71 -7.68
CA GLY A 257 -9.93 27.53 -7.92
C GLY A 257 -9.09 27.21 -6.69
N ASP A 258 -8.27 26.16 -6.74
CA ASP A 258 -7.48 25.65 -5.62
C ASP A 258 -6.67 26.74 -4.92
N THR A 259 -5.98 27.59 -5.71
CA THR A 259 -5.21 28.74 -5.19
C THR A 259 -6.05 29.64 -4.28
N ALA A 260 -7.34 29.88 -4.60
CA ALA A 260 -8.20 30.75 -3.81
C ALA A 260 -8.53 30.13 -2.44
N PHE A 261 -8.78 28.82 -2.39
CA PHE A 261 -9.09 28.14 -1.13
C PHE A 261 -7.85 27.95 -0.25
N ASP A 262 -6.69 27.67 -0.86
CA ASP A 262 -5.40 27.66 -0.18
C ASP A 262 -5.03 29.06 0.37
N CYS A 263 -5.28 30.13 -0.40
CA CYS A 263 -5.14 31.51 0.08
C CYS A 263 -6.04 31.77 1.29
N ALA A 264 -7.30 31.35 1.23
CA ALA A 264 -8.29 31.63 2.26
C ALA A 264 -7.92 30.96 3.60
N THR A 265 -7.58 29.68 3.56
CA THR A 265 -7.17 28.91 4.74
C THR A 265 -5.80 29.35 5.28
N SER A 266 -4.88 29.74 4.41
CA SER A 266 -3.56 30.31 4.79
C SER A 266 -3.68 31.70 5.43
N ALA A 267 -4.63 32.52 4.99
CA ALA A 267 -4.89 33.83 5.59
C ALA A 267 -5.29 33.71 7.08
N LEU A 268 -6.04 32.66 7.45
CA LEU A 268 -6.38 32.37 8.85
C LEU A 268 -5.13 32.07 9.68
N ARG A 269 -4.14 31.33 9.13
CA ARG A 269 -2.86 31.07 9.83
C ARG A 269 -2.04 32.34 10.04
N CYS A 270 -2.19 33.32 9.14
CA CYS A 270 -1.54 34.63 9.24
C CYS A 270 -2.18 35.56 10.28
N GLY A 271 -3.34 35.18 10.84
CA GLY A 271 -4.05 35.92 11.89
C GLY A 271 -5.26 36.70 11.40
N ALA A 272 -5.79 36.37 10.22
CA ALA A 272 -7.02 36.97 9.72
C ALA A 272 -8.17 36.74 10.70
N LYS A 273 -8.94 37.80 10.96
CA LYS A 273 -10.13 37.74 11.82
C LYS A 273 -11.31 37.09 11.08
N ARG A 274 -11.41 37.35 9.78
CA ARG A 274 -12.46 36.85 8.89
C ARG A 274 -11.94 36.83 7.47
N VAL A 275 -12.36 35.84 6.70
CA VAL A 275 -11.98 35.68 5.29
C VAL A 275 -13.24 35.55 4.44
N TYR A 276 -13.30 36.37 3.38
CA TYR A 276 -14.32 36.29 2.33
C TYR A 276 -13.69 35.73 1.07
N VAL A 277 -14.28 34.68 0.51
CA VAL A 277 -13.94 34.16 -0.82
C VAL A 277 -14.99 34.65 -1.79
N CYS A 278 -14.62 35.64 -2.61
CA CYS A 278 -15.50 36.29 -3.57
C CYS A 278 -15.24 35.76 -4.98
N PHE A 279 -16.30 35.42 -5.70
CA PHE A 279 -16.18 34.91 -7.06
C PHE A 279 -17.31 35.38 -7.97
N ARG A 280 -16.95 35.62 -9.23
CA ARG A 280 -17.82 36.24 -10.25
C ARG A 280 -18.93 35.36 -10.81
N LYS A 281 -19.13 34.15 -10.27
CA LYS A 281 -20.14 33.17 -10.74
C LYS A 281 -20.88 32.55 -9.55
N GLY A 282 -21.74 31.56 -9.79
CA GLY A 282 -22.44 30.83 -8.74
C GLY A 282 -21.60 29.75 -8.06
N PHE A 283 -22.11 29.18 -6.97
CA PHE A 283 -21.48 28.05 -6.26
C PHE A 283 -21.27 26.81 -7.15
N THR A 284 -22.19 26.56 -8.08
CA THR A 284 -22.08 25.46 -9.05
C THR A 284 -20.95 25.65 -10.07
N ASN A 285 -20.28 26.81 -10.07
CA ASN A 285 -19.17 27.13 -10.96
C ASN A 285 -17.82 27.20 -10.24
N ILE A 286 -17.74 26.78 -8.98
CA ILE A 286 -16.47 26.60 -8.28
C ILE A 286 -15.65 25.56 -9.06
N ARG A 287 -14.38 25.89 -9.34
CA ARG A 287 -13.45 25.04 -10.10
C ARG A 287 -12.72 24.04 -9.21
N ALA A 288 -12.44 24.44 -7.97
CA ALA A 288 -11.82 23.54 -7.01
C ALA A 288 -12.77 22.37 -6.70
N VAL A 289 -12.20 21.21 -6.42
CA VAL A 289 -12.99 20.04 -6.05
C VAL A 289 -13.69 20.23 -4.69
N PRO A 290 -14.81 19.52 -4.43
CA PRO A 290 -15.56 19.67 -3.19
C PRO A 290 -14.71 19.48 -1.92
N GLU A 291 -13.71 18.59 -1.96
CA GLU A 291 -12.83 18.34 -0.82
C GLU A 291 -11.99 19.56 -0.45
N GLU A 292 -11.56 20.35 -1.45
CA GLU A 292 -10.76 21.56 -1.24
C GLU A 292 -11.62 22.72 -0.73
N MET A 293 -12.83 22.87 -1.30
CA MET A 293 -13.81 23.84 -0.80
C MET A 293 -14.22 23.56 0.65
N GLU A 294 -14.36 22.27 1.01
CA GLU A 294 -14.79 21.84 2.34
C GLU A 294 -13.81 22.32 3.43
N LEU A 295 -12.50 22.33 3.17
CA LEU A 295 -11.49 22.82 4.11
C LEU A 295 -11.75 24.27 4.52
N ALA A 296 -11.99 25.15 3.54
CA ALA A 296 -12.31 26.55 3.81
C ALA A 296 -13.67 26.70 4.52
N ARG A 297 -14.64 25.84 4.20
CA ARG A 297 -15.97 25.85 4.83
C ARG A 297 -15.92 25.44 6.30
N GLU A 298 -15.22 24.36 6.63
CA GLU A 298 -15.03 23.89 8.02
C GLU A 298 -14.33 24.94 8.89
N GLU A 299 -13.46 25.74 8.27
CA GLU A 299 -12.75 26.84 8.92
C GLU A 299 -13.50 28.18 8.90
N GLN A 300 -14.78 28.16 8.53
CA GLN A 300 -15.70 29.30 8.60
C GLN A 300 -15.31 30.47 7.67
N CYS A 301 -14.66 30.19 6.53
CA CYS A 301 -14.57 31.16 5.44
C CYS A 301 -15.95 31.42 4.84
N GLU A 302 -16.22 32.68 4.47
CA GLU A 302 -17.51 33.07 3.89
C GLU A 302 -17.42 33.17 2.38
N PHE A 303 -18.37 32.54 1.69
CA PHE A 303 -18.40 32.49 0.23
C PHE A 303 -19.43 33.49 -0.32
N LEU A 304 -18.96 34.41 -1.16
CA LEU A 304 -19.79 35.45 -1.76
C LEU A 304 -19.80 35.27 -3.30
N PRO A 305 -20.80 34.55 -3.84
CA PRO A 305 -20.93 34.31 -5.27
C PRO A 305 -21.44 35.57 -6.00
N PHE A 306 -21.37 35.54 -7.33
CA PHE A 306 -21.94 36.54 -8.22
C PHE A 306 -21.38 37.96 -8.02
N LEU A 307 -20.10 38.08 -7.68
CA LEU A 307 -19.44 39.38 -7.46
C LEU A 307 -18.23 39.54 -8.38
N SER A 308 -18.27 40.54 -9.27
CA SER A 308 -17.11 40.96 -10.07
C SER A 308 -16.44 42.18 -9.44
N PRO A 309 -15.12 42.18 -9.25
CA PRO A 309 -14.41 43.29 -8.63
C PRO A 309 -14.38 44.54 -9.52
N CYS A 310 -14.80 45.69 -8.99
CA CYS A 310 -14.78 46.97 -9.72
C CYS A 310 -13.67 47.91 -9.24
N GLU A 311 -13.61 48.19 -7.94
CA GLU A 311 -12.73 49.25 -7.39
C GLU A 311 -12.21 48.85 -6.00
N VAL A 312 -10.92 49.08 -5.75
CA VAL A 312 -10.33 48.98 -4.41
C VAL A 312 -10.48 50.30 -3.68
N ILE A 313 -11.18 50.28 -2.55
CA ILE A 313 -11.44 51.47 -1.74
C ILE A 313 -10.24 51.69 -0.82
N LEU A 314 -9.52 52.79 -1.00
CA LEU A 314 -8.39 53.16 -0.14
C LEU A 314 -8.82 54.17 0.95
N LYS A 315 -8.32 53.97 2.17
CA LYS A 315 -8.43 54.91 3.28
C LYS A 315 -7.06 55.11 3.92
N ASN A 316 -6.59 56.36 3.97
CA ASN A 316 -5.28 56.72 4.54
C ASN A 316 -4.11 55.88 3.97
N GLY A 317 -4.13 55.63 2.65
CA GLY A 317 -3.09 54.85 1.98
C GLY A 317 -3.11 53.34 2.24
N ARG A 318 -4.17 52.82 2.89
CA ARG A 318 -4.39 51.38 3.10
C ARG A 318 -5.72 50.93 2.49
N VAL A 319 -5.86 49.65 2.22
CA VAL A 319 -7.15 49.08 1.80
C VAL A 319 -8.17 49.29 2.92
N GLY A 320 -9.31 49.88 2.58
CA GLY A 320 -10.47 50.04 3.46
C GLY A 320 -11.69 49.26 3.00
N GLY A 321 -11.62 48.61 1.83
CA GLY A 321 -12.65 47.75 1.27
C GLY A 321 -12.50 47.53 -0.22
N MET A 322 -13.46 46.80 -0.79
CA MET A 322 -13.58 46.54 -2.22
C MET A 322 -15.02 46.73 -2.66
N GLN A 323 -15.21 47.44 -3.77
CA GLN A 323 -16.48 47.56 -4.46
C GLN A 323 -16.58 46.49 -5.54
N PHE A 324 -17.74 45.85 -5.61
CA PHE A 324 -18.10 44.85 -6.59
C PHE A 324 -19.37 45.28 -7.32
N CYS A 325 -19.55 44.79 -8.54
CA CYS A 325 -20.83 44.74 -9.23
C CYS A 325 -21.36 43.31 -9.19
N ARG A 326 -22.69 43.18 -9.18
CA ARG A 326 -23.33 41.86 -9.25
C ARG A 326 -23.13 41.28 -10.64
N THR A 327 -22.93 39.97 -10.71
CA THR A 327 -22.96 39.23 -11.98
C THR A 327 -24.17 38.32 -12.07
N GLU A 328 -24.64 38.07 -13.30
CA GLU A 328 -25.66 37.07 -13.55
C GLU A 328 -25.46 36.39 -14.91
N GLN A 329 -26.02 35.19 -15.05
CA GLN A 329 -25.95 34.41 -16.28
C GLN A 329 -27.21 34.65 -17.10
N LYS A 330 -27.04 35.06 -18.35
CA LYS A 330 -28.11 35.21 -19.34
C LYS A 330 -28.56 33.84 -19.85
N GLU A 331 -29.72 33.81 -20.51
CA GLU A 331 -30.27 32.57 -21.12
C GLU A 331 -29.34 31.93 -22.16
N ASP A 332 -28.49 32.73 -22.82
CA ASP A 332 -27.49 32.27 -23.79
C ASP A 332 -26.21 31.70 -23.12
N GLY A 333 -26.14 31.70 -21.79
CA GLY A 333 -25.00 31.23 -21.01
C GLY A 333 -23.90 32.27 -20.79
N ASN A 334 -23.98 33.44 -21.43
CA ASN A 334 -23.02 34.54 -21.23
C ASN A 334 -23.23 35.21 -19.86
N TRP A 335 -22.15 35.78 -19.34
CA TRP A 335 -22.15 36.47 -18.05
C TRP A 335 -22.22 37.97 -18.26
N LEU A 336 -23.08 38.63 -17.50
CA LEU A 336 -23.26 40.08 -17.50
C LEU A 336 -22.87 40.65 -16.13
N GLU A 337 -22.33 41.87 -16.14
CA GLU A 337 -22.04 42.65 -14.95
C GLU A 337 -23.09 43.77 -14.84
N ASP A 338 -23.83 43.80 -13.74
CA ASP A 338 -24.83 44.82 -13.45
C ASP A 338 -24.17 45.95 -12.65
N GLU A 339 -23.83 47.04 -13.33
CA GLU A 339 -23.18 48.21 -12.75
C GLU A 339 -24.08 48.99 -11.77
N GLU A 340 -25.40 48.82 -11.83
CA GLU A 340 -26.34 49.47 -10.88
C GLU A 340 -26.40 48.71 -9.55
N GLN A 341 -26.19 47.39 -9.58
CA GLN A 341 -26.21 46.53 -8.40
C GLN A 341 -24.81 46.39 -7.77
N ILE A 342 -24.42 47.41 -7.00
CA ILE A 342 -23.11 47.45 -6.33
C ILE A 342 -23.10 46.87 -4.90
N VAL A 343 -21.99 46.24 -4.53
CA VAL A 343 -21.70 45.78 -3.16
C VAL A 343 -20.38 46.38 -2.70
N ARG A 344 -20.37 47.03 -1.53
CA ARG A 344 -19.15 47.56 -0.90
C ARG A 344 -18.79 46.74 0.32
N LEU A 345 -17.78 45.90 0.20
CA LEU A 345 -17.32 45.02 1.26
C LEU A 345 -16.12 45.64 1.97
N LYS A 346 -16.17 45.74 3.30
CA LYS A 346 -15.02 46.22 4.09
C LYS A 346 -13.94 45.14 4.13
N ALA A 347 -12.69 45.54 3.93
CA ALA A 347 -11.53 44.68 3.97
C ALA A 347 -10.28 45.49 4.31
N ASP A 348 -9.32 44.83 4.94
CA ASP A 348 -8.00 45.35 5.25
C ASP A 348 -6.95 44.80 4.27
N TYR A 349 -7.22 43.63 3.68
CA TYR A 349 -6.36 42.97 2.70
C TYR A 349 -7.19 42.37 1.56
N ILE A 350 -6.64 42.38 0.36
CA ILE A 350 -7.20 41.74 -0.83
C ILE A 350 -6.11 40.84 -1.41
N ILE A 351 -6.47 39.59 -1.72
CA ILE A 351 -5.60 38.59 -2.35
C ILE A 351 -6.26 38.19 -3.68
N SER A 352 -5.54 38.40 -4.78
CA SER A 352 -5.98 37.91 -6.10
C SER A 352 -5.51 36.48 -6.34
N ALA A 353 -6.43 35.58 -6.68
CA ALA A 353 -6.18 34.17 -6.93
C ALA A 353 -6.85 33.73 -8.26
N PHE A 354 -6.67 34.52 -9.31
CA PHE A 354 -7.24 34.24 -10.63
C PHE A 354 -6.50 33.14 -11.42
N GLY A 355 -5.26 32.85 -11.03
CA GLY A 355 -4.36 31.91 -11.69
C GLY A 355 -3.07 32.60 -12.13
N SER A 356 -2.22 31.82 -12.77
CA SER A 356 -0.94 32.27 -13.33
C SER A 356 -1.02 32.26 -14.86
N MET A 357 -0.14 33.04 -15.51
CA MET A 357 0.13 32.97 -16.96
C MET A 357 1.62 33.28 -17.24
N LEU A 358 2.19 32.75 -18.31
CA LEU A 358 3.54 33.11 -18.73
C LEU A 358 3.55 34.50 -19.39
N ASN A 359 3.96 35.54 -18.64
CA ASN A 359 4.01 36.92 -19.15
C ASN A 359 5.40 37.56 -19.15
N ASP A 360 6.45 36.85 -18.70
CA ASP A 360 7.82 37.37 -18.64
C ASP A 360 8.46 37.36 -20.04
N PRO A 361 8.68 38.52 -20.70
CA PRO A 361 9.18 38.57 -22.06
C PRO A 361 10.58 37.97 -22.21
N GLN A 362 11.42 38.05 -21.16
CA GLN A 362 12.78 37.50 -21.19
C GLN A 362 12.76 35.97 -21.25
N VAL A 363 11.82 35.34 -20.54
CA VAL A 363 11.65 33.89 -20.58
C VAL A 363 11.11 33.45 -21.94
N THR A 364 10.14 34.19 -22.47
CA THR A 364 9.58 33.93 -23.81
C THR A 364 10.63 34.05 -24.91
N GLU A 365 11.47 35.08 -24.85
CA GLU A 365 12.59 35.27 -25.79
C GLU A 365 13.65 34.16 -25.64
N ALA A 366 13.95 33.75 -24.41
CA ALA A 366 14.88 32.65 -24.13
C ALA A 366 14.41 31.28 -24.68
N MET A 367 13.11 31.13 -24.96
CA MET A 367 12.51 29.97 -25.60
C MET A 367 12.51 30.03 -27.13
N ALA A 368 12.97 31.10 -27.77
CA ALA A 368 13.06 31.13 -29.22
C ALA A 368 13.99 30.01 -29.76
N PRO A 369 13.66 29.35 -30.90
CA PRO A 369 12.61 29.69 -31.88
C PRO A 369 11.30 28.89 -31.73
N LEU A 370 10.93 28.44 -30.52
CA LEU A 370 9.72 27.65 -30.32
C LEU A 370 8.45 28.35 -30.83
N LYS A 371 7.56 27.58 -31.47
CA LYS A 371 6.19 28.03 -31.74
C LYS A 371 5.41 28.11 -30.44
N LEU A 372 4.75 29.24 -30.22
CA LEU A 372 3.88 29.45 -29.08
C LEU A 372 2.42 29.44 -29.54
N THR A 373 1.54 28.96 -28.67
CA THR A 373 0.10 29.00 -28.88
C THR A 373 -0.44 30.43 -28.73
N ARG A 374 -1.72 30.63 -29.05
CA ARG A 374 -2.42 31.90 -28.79
C ARG A 374 -2.42 32.33 -27.31
N TRP A 375 -2.12 31.41 -26.40
CA TRP A 375 -2.08 31.64 -24.95
C TRP A 375 -0.68 31.95 -24.44
N GLY A 376 0.32 32.06 -25.33
CA GLY A 376 1.71 32.35 -24.96
C GLY A 376 2.50 31.15 -24.42
N THR A 377 1.90 29.95 -24.39
CA THR A 377 2.55 28.70 -23.99
C THR A 377 3.22 27.99 -25.18
N PRO A 378 4.28 27.18 -24.98
CA PRO A 378 4.84 26.33 -26.04
C PRO A 378 3.80 25.40 -26.67
N GLU A 379 3.76 25.36 -28.01
CA GLU A 379 2.96 24.38 -28.73
C GLU A 379 3.63 23.00 -28.64
N VAL A 380 2.90 22.00 -28.13
CA VAL A 380 3.38 20.62 -27.97
C VAL A 380 2.47 19.62 -28.67
N ASN A 381 3.05 18.52 -29.13
CA ASN A 381 2.29 17.34 -29.52
C ASN A 381 1.82 16.60 -28.24
N THR A 382 0.51 16.38 -28.11
CA THR A 382 -0.10 15.80 -26.89
C THR A 382 0.26 14.34 -26.64
N ASP A 383 0.70 13.61 -27.66
CA ASP A 383 1.11 12.21 -27.51
C ASP A 383 2.59 12.10 -27.11
N THR A 384 3.44 13.00 -27.62
CA THR A 384 4.89 12.91 -27.47
C THR A 384 5.52 13.94 -26.54
N MET A 385 4.77 14.98 -26.19
CA MET A 385 5.22 16.18 -25.46
C MET A 385 6.33 16.97 -26.19
N GLN A 386 6.55 16.69 -27.47
CA GLN A 386 7.56 17.34 -28.30
C GLN A 386 7.03 18.70 -28.79
N THR A 387 7.90 19.70 -28.79
CA THR A 387 7.58 21.04 -29.32
C THR A 387 7.80 21.12 -30.84
N SER A 388 7.72 22.34 -31.41
CA SER A 388 8.11 22.58 -32.81
C SER A 388 9.59 22.25 -33.11
N GLU A 389 10.45 22.24 -32.09
CA GLU A 389 11.86 21.86 -32.21
C GLU A 389 12.06 20.40 -31.78
N PRO A 390 12.61 19.51 -32.64
CA PRO A 390 12.66 18.08 -32.36
C PRO A 390 13.43 17.68 -31.09
N TRP A 391 14.36 18.53 -30.66
CA TRP A 391 15.22 18.31 -29.50
C TRP A 391 14.65 18.92 -28.21
N VAL A 392 13.53 19.64 -28.29
CA VAL A 392 12.91 20.34 -27.15
C VAL A 392 11.52 19.78 -26.87
N PHE A 393 11.27 19.46 -25.61
CA PHE A 393 10.03 18.92 -25.08
C PHE A 393 9.51 19.84 -23.98
N ALA A 394 8.21 19.84 -23.71
CA ALA A 394 7.64 20.61 -22.61
C ALA A 394 6.45 19.87 -21.97
N GLY A 395 6.22 20.08 -20.68
CA GLY A 395 5.16 19.41 -19.94
C GLY A 395 4.86 20.04 -18.60
N GLY A 396 3.70 19.71 -18.02
CA GLY A 396 3.14 20.36 -16.85
C GLY A 396 2.43 21.67 -17.20
N ASP A 397 2.26 22.55 -16.21
CA ASP A 397 1.45 23.78 -16.35
C ASP A 397 1.88 24.64 -17.56
N ILE A 398 3.18 24.67 -17.89
CA ILE A 398 3.72 25.42 -19.03
C ILE A 398 3.18 24.94 -20.39
N ALA A 399 2.79 23.67 -20.50
CA ALA A 399 2.19 23.13 -21.72
C ALA A 399 0.70 23.54 -21.85
N GLY A 400 0.07 24.03 -20.78
CA GLY A 400 -1.34 24.43 -20.75
C GLY A 400 -2.33 23.26 -20.85
N LEU A 401 -1.88 22.03 -20.58
CA LEU A 401 -2.69 20.81 -20.61
C LEU A 401 -3.04 20.33 -19.20
N ALA A 402 -2.04 20.26 -18.32
CA ALA A 402 -2.18 19.82 -16.94
C ALA A 402 -2.79 20.90 -16.05
N ASN A 403 -3.65 20.50 -15.11
CA ASN A 403 -4.16 21.36 -14.04
C ASN A 403 -3.82 20.81 -12.65
N THR A 404 -3.20 19.63 -12.58
CA THR A 404 -2.89 18.92 -11.34
C THR A 404 -1.43 18.45 -11.30
N THR A 405 -0.91 18.21 -10.10
CA THR A 405 0.42 17.63 -9.90
C THR A 405 0.59 16.30 -10.64
N VAL A 406 -0.42 15.42 -10.60
CA VAL A 406 -0.33 14.08 -11.20
C VAL A 406 -0.35 14.12 -12.73
N GLU A 407 -1.06 15.07 -13.34
CA GLU A 407 -1.00 15.30 -14.79
C GLU A 407 0.36 15.85 -15.20
N SER A 408 0.90 16.82 -14.45
CA SER A 408 2.26 17.32 -14.66
C SER A 408 3.31 16.22 -14.58
N VAL A 409 3.19 15.32 -13.61
CA VAL A 409 4.04 14.12 -13.51
C VAL A 409 3.88 13.23 -14.74
N ASN A 410 2.66 13.03 -15.23
CA ASN A 410 2.39 12.23 -16.42
C ASN A 410 2.98 12.85 -17.69
N ASP A 411 2.93 14.17 -17.86
CA ASP A 411 3.57 14.85 -18.99
C ASP A 411 5.08 14.59 -19.00
N GLY A 412 5.73 14.70 -17.83
CA GLY A 412 7.15 14.34 -17.69
C GLY A 412 7.44 12.86 -17.99
N LYS A 413 6.56 11.96 -17.54
CA LYS A 413 6.62 10.51 -17.83
C LYS A 413 6.54 10.25 -19.33
N GLN A 414 5.56 10.83 -20.01
CA GLN A 414 5.39 10.68 -21.46
C GLN A 414 6.57 11.28 -22.23
N ALA A 415 6.98 12.50 -21.90
CA ALA A 415 8.13 13.16 -22.50
C ALA A 415 9.39 12.30 -22.39
N SER A 416 9.63 11.64 -21.26
CA SER A 416 10.83 10.81 -21.04
C SER A 416 11.01 9.69 -22.08
N TRP A 417 9.92 9.05 -22.50
CA TRP A 417 9.97 7.98 -23.51
C TRP A 417 10.31 8.54 -24.89
N HIS A 418 9.72 9.68 -25.24
CA HIS A 418 9.95 10.31 -26.54
C HIS A 418 11.31 11.02 -26.62
N ILE A 419 11.80 11.58 -25.51
CA ILE A 419 13.18 12.03 -25.36
C ILE A 419 14.13 10.85 -25.54
N HIS A 420 13.84 9.70 -24.92
CA HIS A 420 14.65 8.50 -25.10
C HIS A 420 14.70 8.08 -26.58
N ARG A 421 13.55 7.97 -27.24
CA ARG A 421 13.46 7.66 -28.67
C ARG A 421 14.23 8.65 -29.53
N TYR A 422 14.11 9.95 -29.23
CA TYR A 422 14.82 11.00 -29.93
C TYR A 422 16.33 10.83 -29.79
N ILE A 423 16.85 10.71 -28.56
CA ILE A 423 18.29 10.53 -28.31
C ILE A 423 18.79 9.27 -29.02
N GLN A 424 18.11 8.13 -28.89
CA GLN A 424 18.54 6.89 -29.55
C GLN A 424 18.61 7.06 -31.08
N SER A 425 17.67 7.79 -31.68
CA SER A 425 17.70 8.09 -33.13
C SER A 425 18.93 8.90 -33.56
N LEU A 426 19.44 9.82 -32.71
CA LEU A 426 20.65 10.59 -33.00
C LEU A 426 21.90 9.70 -33.08
N HIS A 427 21.86 8.55 -32.42
CA HIS A 427 22.94 7.55 -32.41
C HIS A 427 22.67 6.38 -33.36
N GLY A 428 21.70 6.52 -34.28
CA GLY A 428 21.36 5.50 -35.28
C GLY A 428 20.70 4.24 -34.70
N GLN A 429 20.17 4.31 -33.48
CA GLN A 429 19.51 3.20 -32.79
C GLN A 429 17.99 3.31 -32.92
N THR A 430 17.33 2.17 -32.97
CA THR A 430 15.86 2.06 -32.95
C THR A 430 15.38 1.57 -31.59
N VAL A 431 14.28 2.13 -31.12
CA VAL A 431 13.60 1.71 -29.89
C VAL A 431 12.27 1.06 -30.24
N ASP A 432 11.76 0.22 -29.34
CA ASP A 432 10.46 -0.43 -29.49
C ASP A 432 9.36 0.63 -29.72
N PRO A 433 8.39 0.42 -30.64
CA PRO A 433 7.26 1.34 -30.78
C PRO A 433 6.37 1.39 -29.52
N VAL A 434 6.34 0.33 -28.71
CA VAL A 434 5.57 0.26 -27.47
C VAL A 434 6.42 0.80 -26.31
N PRO A 435 5.93 1.81 -25.57
CA PRO A 435 6.64 2.33 -24.40
C PRO A 435 6.96 1.26 -23.35
N LYS A 436 8.24 1.18 -22.97
CA LYS A 436 8.76 0.25 -21.95
C LYS A 436 9.56 1.02 -20.89
N LEU A 437 8.87 1.89 -20.16
CA LEU A 437 9.49 2.64 -19.07
C LEU A 437 9.83 1.70 -17.89
N PRO A 438 11.05 1.76 -17.31
CA PRO A 438 11.42 0.89 -16.21
C PRO A 438 10.68 1.23 -14.91
N LEU A 439 10.44 0.20 -14.10
CA LEU A 439 9.82 0.30 -12.78
C LEU A 439 10.74 1.00 -11.76
N PHE A 440 10.19 1.26 -10.57
CA PHE A 440 10.96 1.66 -9.40
C PHE A 440 11.67 0.45 -8.78
N TYR A 441 12.92 0.65 -8.36
CA TYR A 441 13.71 -0.38 -7.69
C TYR A 441 14.41 0.15 -6.43
N SER A 442 14.58 -0.72 -5.44
CA SER A 442 15.39 -0.47 -4.25
C SER A 442 16.31 -1.66 -3.95
N ALA A 443 17.18 -1.52 -2.94
CA ALA A 443 18.03 -2.61 -2.47
C ALA A 443 17.24 -3.86 -2.03
N ILE A 444 15.97 -3.71 -1.63
CA ILE A 444 15.08 -4.83 -1.29
C ILE A 444 14.89 -5.78 -2.48
N ASP A 445 14.81 -5.26 -3.71
CA ASP A 445 14.49 -6.08 -4.88
C ASP A 445 15.60 -7.09 -5.21
N ARG A 446 16.83 -6.84 -4.73
CA ARG A 446 17.99 -7.73 -4.87
C ARG A 446 18.05 -8.86 -3.84
N VAL A 447 17.17 -8.86 -2.84
CA VAL A 447 17.16 -9.91 -1.82
C VAL A 447 16.80 -11.24 -2.46
N ASP A 448 17.67 -12.24 -2.25
CA ASP A 448 17.44 -13.61 -2.68
C ASP A 448 16.46 -14.30 -1.73
N ILE A 449 15.38 -14.81 -2.29
CA ILE A 449 14.36 -15.59 -1.60
C ILE A 449 14.31 -17.04 -2.11
N SER A 450 15.28 -17.46 -2.90
CA SER A 450 15.40 -18.85 -3.35
C SER A 450 15.84 -19.76 -2.20
N LEU A 451 15.57 -21.05 -2.36
CA LEU A 451 15.95 -22.09 -1.41
C LEU A 451 16.03 -23.45 -2.09
N GLU A 452 16.66 -24.41 -1.40
CA GLU A 452 16.74 -25.79 -1.85
C GLU A 452 16.06 -26.71 -0.83
N VAL A 453 15.24 -27.64 -1.31
CA VAL A 453 14.53 -28.62 -0.49
C VAL A 453 14.61 -29.98 -1.19
N CYS A 454 15.10 -31.01 -0.50
CA CYS A 454 15.27 -32.36 -1.06
C CYS A 454 16.06 -32.40 -2.39
N GLY A 455 17.07 -31.54 -2.56
CA GLY A 455 17.84 -31.44 -3.81
C GLY A 455 17.15 -30.68 -4.94
N ILE A 456 15.95 -30.12 -4.69
CA ILE A 456 15.19 -29.33 -5.67
C ILE A 456 15.37 -27.85 -5.34
N LYS A 457 15.82 -27.06 -6.32
CA LYS A 457 15.95 -25.61 -6.19
C LYS A 457 14.64 -24.91 -6.52
N PHE A 458 14.11 -24.17 -5.54
CA PHE A 458 12.93 -23.33 -5.68
C PHE A 458 13.37 -21.88 -5.89
N PRO A 459 12.90 -21.18 -6.95
CA PRO A 459 13.29 -19.79 -7.19
C PRO A 459 12.69 -18.82 -6.15
N ASN A 460 11.59 -19.22 -5.51
CA ASN A 460 11.00 -18.57 -4.34
C ASN A 460 10.15 -19.62 -3.57
N PRO A 461 9.79 -19.40 -2.29
CA PRO A 461 9.14 -20.43 -1.48
C PRO A 461 7.63 -20.51 -1.73
N PHE A 462 7.05 -19.77 -2.68
CA PHE A 462 5.61 -19.70 -2.88
C PHE A 462 5.17 -20.53 -4.08
N GLY A 463 4.13 -21.34 -3.90
CA GLY A 463 3.58 -22.17 -4.96
C GLY A 463 2.08 -22.36 -4.88
N LEU A 464 1.48 -22.79 -5.99
CA LEU A 464 0.06 -23.11 -6.04
C LEU A 464 -0.21 -24.49 -5.45
N ALA A 465 -1.12 -24.56 -4.47
CA ALA A 465 -1.62 -25.83 -3.95
C ALA A 465 -2.39 -26.64 -5.00
N SER A 466 -2.46 -27.97 -4.83
CA SER A 466 -3.39 -28.85 -5.57
C SER A 466 -4.83 -28.50 -5.19
N ALA A 467 -5.48 -27.67 -6.01
CA ALA A 467 -6.72 -26.96 -5.66
C ALA A 467 -7.38 -26.35 -6.93
N PRO A 468 -8.53 -25.64 -6.84
CA PRO A 468 -9.15 -24.99 -7.99
C PRO A 468 -8.21 -24.09 -8.84
N PRO A 469 -7.23 -23.34 -8.27
CA PRO A 469 -6.24 -22.58 -9.06
C PRO A 469 -5.37 -23.42 -10.00
N THR A 470 -5.33 -24.74 -9.82
CA THR A 470 -4.55 -25.67 -10.65
C THR A 470 -5.44 -26.69 -11.35
N THR A 471 -6.70 -26.32 -11.62
CA THR A 471 -7.68 -27.16 -12.35
C THR A 471 -7.21 -27.55 -13.75
N SER A 472 -6.38 -26.74 -14.41
CA SER A 472 -5.85 -27.02 -15.75
C SER A 472 -4.41 -26.53 -15.92
N THR A 473 -3.73 -27.12 -16.89
CA THR A 473 -2.34 -26.81 -17.28
C THR A 473 -2.16 -25.36 -17.70
N ALA A 474 -3.14 -24.80 -18.42
CA ALA A 474 -3.12 -23.40 -18.84
C ALA A 474 -3.16 -22.43 -17.64
N MET A 475 -3.71 -22.83 -16.48
CA MET A 475 -3.67 -22.03 -15.26
C MET A 475 -2.28 -22.05 -14.63
N ILE A 476 -1.65 -23.23 -14.56
CA ILE A 476 -0.29 -23.38 -14.03
C ILE A 476 0.72 -22.63 -14.90
N ARG A 477 0.61 -22.73 -16.23
CA ARG A 477 1.42 -21.95 -17.17
C ARG A 477 1.38 -20.46 -16.88
N ARG A 478 0.16 -19.89 -16.81
CA ARG A 478 -0.02 -18.46 -16.48
C ARG A 478 0.51 -18.13 -15.09
N ALA A 479 0.44 -19.04 -14.13
CA ALA A 479 1.05 -18.82 -12.82
C ALA A 479 2.59 -18.71 -12.92
N PHE A 480 3.24 -19.60 -13.66
CA PHE A 480 4.68 -19.48 -13.89
C PHE A 480 5.08 -18.22 -14.65
N GLU A 481 4.31 -17.80 -15.65
CA GLU A 481 4.49 -16.52 -16.35
C GLU A 481 4.39 -15.31 -15.40
N GLN A 482 3.61 -15.42 -14.32
CA GLN A 482 3.50 -14.38 -13.29
C GLN A 482 4.58 -14.47 -12.19
N GLY A 483 5.39 -15.54 -12.19
CA GLY A 483 6.55 -15.69 -11.28
C GLY A 483 6.36 -16.65 -10.09
N TRP A 484 5.33 -17.49 -10.07
CA TRP A 484 5.17 -18.52 -9.04
C TRP A 484 6.34 -19.51 -9.05
N GLY A 485 6.94 -19.79 -7.88
CA GLY A 485 8.14 -20.62 -7.83
C GLY A 485 7.88 -22.10 -8.07
N PHE A 486 6.71 -22.58 -7.64
CA PHE A 486 6.28 -23.95 -7.90
C PHE A 486 4.76 -24.07 -8.04
N ALA A 487 4.29 -25.19 -8.57
CA ALA A 487 2.86 -25.49 -8.60
C ALA A 487 2.61 -26.98 -8.49
N LEU A 488 1.50 -27.32 -7.85
CA LEU A 488 0.97 -28.67 -7.82
C LEU A 488 -0.08 -28.87 -8.91
N THR A 489 -0.05 -30.01 -9.59
CA THR A 489 -1.20 -30.43 -10.38
C THR A 489 -2.42 -30.61 -9.46
N LYS A 490 -3.64 -30.40 -9.98
CA LYS A 490 -4.82 -30.93 -9.28
C LYS A 490 -4.64 -32.44 -9.15
N THR A 491 -4.95 -32.98 -7.97
CA THR A 491 -4.79 -34.41 -7.70
C THR A 491 -5.45 -35.23 -8.79
N PHE A 492 -4.76 -36.23 -9.35
CA PHE A 492 -5.33 -37.14 -10.35
C PHE A 492 -5.11 -38.60 -9.95
N GLY A 493 -5.98 -39.47 -10.47
CA GLY A 493 -5.94 -40.92 -10.25
C GLY A 493 -5.81 -41.68 -11.57
N LEU A 494 -5.82 -43.01 -11.49
CA LEU A 494 -5.91 -43.87 -12.68
C LEU A 494 -7.29 -43.75 -13.32
N ASP A 495 -7.42 -44.15 -14.59
CA ASP A 495 -8.68 -44.03 -15.34
C ASP A 495 -9.83 -44.84 -14.71
N LYS A 496 -9.52 -45.93 -13.99
CA LYS A 496 -10.52 -46.70 -13.23
C LYS A 496 -11.10 -45.94 -12.03
N ASP A 497 -10.41 -44.89 -11.57
CA ASP A 497 -10.76 -44.07 -10.41
C ASP A 497 -11.33 -42.70 -10.82
N LEU A 498 -11.76 -42.54 -12.08
CA LEU A 498 -12.36 -41.31 -12.57
C LEU A 498 -13.56 -40.89 -11.72
N VAL A 499 -13.71 -39.57 -11.59
CA VAL A 499 -14.75 -38.95 -10.79
C VAL A 499 -15.54 -37.93 -11.61
N THR A 500 -16.74 -37.64 -11.11
CA THR A 500 -17.60 -36.56 -11.60
C THR A 500 -17.94 -35.66 -10.43
N ASN A 501 -17.67 -34.36 -10.56
CA ASN A 501 -18.02 -33.38 -9.54
C ASN A 501 -19.52 -33.08 -9.53
N VAL A 502 -20.06 -32.79 -8.34
CA VAL A 502 -21.41 -32.25 -8.17
C VAL A 502 -21.43 -30.71 -8.28
N SER A 503 -22.62 -30.11 -8.35
CA SER A 503 -22.80 -28.65 -8.28
C SER A 503 -24.09 -28.28 -7.55
N PRO A 504 -24.10 -27.18 -6.75
CA PRO A 504 -22.96 -26.34 -6.34
C PRO A 504 -21.99 -27.07 -5.39
N ARG A 505 -20.72 -26.66 -5.36
CA ARG A 505 -19.66 -27.38 -4.60
C ARG A 505 -18.59 -26.54 -3.91
N ILE A 506 -18.53 -25.23 -4.14
CA ILE A 506 -17.61 -24.31 -3.43
C ILE A 506 -18.46 -23.14 -2.94
N VAL A 507 -18.39 -22.85 -1.65
CA VAL A 507 -19.16 -21.78 -1.02
C VAL A 507 -18.27 -20.90 -0.14
N ARG A 508 -18.66 -19.63 0.00
CA ARG A 508 -18.03 -18.71 0.95
C ARG A 508 -18.11 -19.21 2.39
N GLY A 509 -17.17 -18.78 3.21
CA GLY A 509 -17.19 -18.98 4.65
C GLY A 509 -18.25 -18.16 5.37
N THR A 510 -18.79 -18.66 6.47
CA THR A 510 -19.61 -17.92 7.45
C THR A 510 -18.79 -17.56 8.70
N THR A 511 -17.49 -17.89 8.71
CA THR A 511 -16.56 -17.78 9.85
C THR A 511 -16.27 -16.34 10.28
N SER A 512 -16.65 -15.35 9.48
CA SER A 512 -16.45 -13.92 9.75
C SER A 512 -17.74 -13.12 9.54
N GLY A 513 -18.90 -13.74 9.82
CA GLY A 513 -20.22 -13.12 9.70
C GLY A 513 -20.65 -12.88 8.25
N HIS A 514 -21.51 -11.88 8.06
CA HIS A 514 -22.17 -11.54 6.79
C HIS A 514 -21.35 -10.58 5.90
N LEU A 515 -20.02 -10.73 5.87
CA LEU A 515 -19.12 -9.91 5.06
C LEU A 515 -18.90 -10.54 3.68
N TYR A 516 -19.43 -9.91 2.62
CA TYR A 516 -19.31 -10.36 1.22
C TYR A 516 -18.15 -9.68 0.48
N GLY A 517 -17.78 -10.20 -0.69
CA GLY A 517 -16.74 -9.62 -1.53
C GLY A 517 -15.32 -10.06 -1.13
N PRO A 518 -14.32 -9.14 -1.13
CA PRO A 518 -12.91 -9.46 -0.95
C PRO A 518 -12.61 -10.07 0.43
N GLY A 519 -11.46 -10.74 0.56
CA GLY A 519 -10.92 -11.15 1.87
C GLY A 519 -11.77 -12.16 2.63
N GLN A 520 -12.45 -13.08 1.93
CA GLN A 520 -13.25 -14.12 2.59
C GLN A 520 -12.41 -14.92 3.58
N GLY A 521 -12.82 -14.93 4.85
CA GLY A 521 -12.06 -15.59 5.93
C GLY A 521 -11.91 -17.10 5.75
N SER A 522 -12.82 -17.73 4.99
CA SER A 522 -12.72 -19.13 4.61
C SER A 522 -13.56 -19.44 3.36
N PHE A 523 -13.35 -20.64 2.82
CA PHE A 523 -14.27 -21.30 1.88
C PHE A 523 -14.50 -22.72 2.35
N LEU A 524 -15.67 -23.28 2.03
CA LEU A 524 -15.91 -24.72 2.11
C LEU A 524 -16.11 -25.29 0.72
N ASN A 525 -15.51 -26.46 0.47
CA ASN A 525 -15.71 -27.19 -0.77
C ASN A 525 -16.09 -28.66 -0.53
N ILE A 526 -16.90 -29.19 -1.43
CA ILE A 526 -17.19 -30.63 -1.59
C ILE A 526 -16.71 -31.11 -2.98
N GLU A 527 -15.55 -30.60 -3.42
CA GLU A 527 -14.95 -30.88 -4.72
C GLU A 527 -14.00 -32.09 -4.66
N LEU A 528 -14.14 -33.03 -5.60
CA LEU A 528 -13.30 -34.23 -5.66
C LEU A 528 -11.90 -33.94 -6.23
N ILE A 529 -11.17 -35.01 -6.57
CA ILE A 529 -9.95 -34.93 -7.37
C ILE A 529 -10.26 -34.43 -8.79
N SER A 530 -9.24 -34.28 -9.63
CA SER A 530 -9.38 -33.85 -11.02
C SER A 530 -10.34 -34.77 -11.79
N GLU A 531 -11.24 -34.17 -12.56
CA GLU A 531 -12.04 -34.88 -13.58
C GLU A 531 -11.22 -35.17 -14.84
N LYS A 532 -9.98 -34.66 -14.93
CA LYS A 532 -9.07 -34.89 -16.06
C LYS A 532 -8.21 -36.13 -15.80
N THR A 533 -7.94 -36.88 -16.87
CA THR A 533 -7.23 -38.17 -16.82
C THR A 533 -5.76 -38.03 -16.42
N ALA A 534 -5.16 -39.15 -15.98
CA ALA A 534 -3.71 -39.20 -15.74
C ALA A 534 -2.90 -38.87 -17.00
N ALA A 535 -3.37 -39.30 -18.18
CA ALA A 535 -2.73 -39.00 -19.45
C ALA A 535 -2.64 -37.50 -19.73
N TYR A 536 -3.73 -36.76 -19.49
CA TYR A 536 -3.74 -35.29 -19.60
C TYR A 536 -2.68 -34.66 -18.69
N TRP A 537 -2.62 -35.07 -17.42
CA TRP A 537 -1.69 -34.48 -16.46
C TRP A 537 -0.24 -34.85 -16.75
N CYS A 538 0.05 -36.09 -17.12
CA CYS A 538 1.41 -36.50 -17.48
C CYS A 538 1.92 -35.74 -18.72
N GLN A 539 1.09 -35.61 -19.77
CA GLN A 539 1.47 -34.79 -20.92
C GLN A 539 1.71 -33.33 -20.52
N SER A 540 0.82 -32.78 -19.69
CA SER A 540 0.88 -31.40 -19.22
C SER A 540 2.12 -31.09 -18.39
N VAL A 541 2.55 -32.02 -17.53
CA VAL A 541 3.77 -31.88 -16.74
C VAL A 541 5.00 -31.84 -17.65
N ALA A 542 5.05 -32.71 -18.66
CA ALA A 542 6.14 -32.70 -19.63
C ALA A 542 6.21 -31.37 -20.40
N GLU A 543 5.06 -30.83 -20.82
CA GLU A 543 4.97 -29.52 -21.47
C GLU A 543 5.41 -28.37 -20.53
N LEU A 544 4.94 -28.37 -19.28
CA LEU A 544 5.31 -27.34 -18.32
C LEU A 544 6.81 -27.37 -17.99
N LYS A 545 7.40 -28.55 -17.81
CA LYS A 545 8.84 -28.67 -17.51
C LYS A 545 9.73 -28.35 -18.69
N LYS A 546 9.27 -28.60 -19.91
CA LYS A 546 9.95 -28.17 -21.13
C LYS A 546 10.01 -26.64 -21.22
N ASP A 547 8.90 -25.97 -20.94
CA ASP A 547 8.78 -24.52 -21.13
C ASP A 547 9.28 -23.72 -19.92
N PHE A 548 9.21 -24.31 -18.72
CA PHE A 548 9.58 -23.69 -17.45
C PHE A 548 10.55 -24.60 -16.65
N PRO A 549 11.79 -24.82 -17.14
CA PRO A 549 12.71 -25.77 -16.53
C PRO A 549 13.10 -25.41 -15.09
N ASN A 550 13.13 -24.10 -14.78
CA ASN A 550 13.51 -23.56 -13.46
C ASN A 550 12.35 -23.52 -12.45
N ASN A 551 11.10 -23.71 -12.89
CA ASN A 551 9.94 -23.75 -12.02
C ASN A 551 9.68 -25.20 -11.59
N VAL A 552 9.30 -25.38 -10.34
CA VAL A 552 9.09 -26.73 -9.78
C VAL A 552 7.64 -27.18 -10.04
N VAL A 553 7.47 -28.36 -10.63
CA VAL A 553 6.16 -28.99 -10.87
C VAL A 553 6.06 -30.25 -10.03
N ILE A 554 5.10 -30.25 -9.09
CA ILE A 554 4.85 -31.39 -8.20
C ILE A 554 3.54 -32.06 -8.64
N SER A 555 3.61 -33.34 -9.00
CA SER A 555 2.40 -34.09 -9.38
C SER A 555 1.68 -34.60 -8.15
N SER A 556 0.47 -34.08 -7.92
CA SER A 556 -0.41 -34.60 -6.87
C SER A 556 -1.16 -35.82 -7.38
N ILE A 557 -1.01 -36.96 -6.71
CA ILE A 557 -1.60 -38.24 -7.13
C ILE A 557 -2.38 -38.92 -5.99
N MET A 558 -3.35 -39.76 -6.35
CA MET A 558 -4.13 -40.53 -5.40
C MET A 558 -4.61 -41.86 -6.00
N CYS A 559 -4.53 -42.93 -5.19
CA CYS A 559 -5.11 -44.25 -5.48
C CYS A 559 -5.87 -44.78 -4.25
N SER A 560 -6.61 -45.86 -4.44
CA SER A 560 -7.07 -46.71 -3.33
C SER A 560 -5.90 -47.34 -2.58
N TYR A 561 -6.18 -48.00 -1.45
CA TYR A 561 -5.17 -48.77 -0.71
C TYR A 561 -4.78 -50.06 -1.46
N ASN A 562 -4.12 -49.90 -2.60
CA ASN A 562 -3.62 -50.96 -3.47
C ASN A 562 -2.19 -50.64 -3.92
N LYS A 563 -1.28 -51.60 -3.72
CA LYS A 563 0.15 -51.41 -3.97
C LYS A 563 0.45 -51.21 -5.45
N GLU A 564 -0.17 -52.00 -6.32
CA GLU A 564 0.05 -51.98 -7.76
C GLU A 564 -0.37 -50.63 -8.34
N ASP A 565 -1.52 -50.08 -7.91
CA ASP A 565 -2.04 -48.80 -8.36
C ASP A 565 -1.10 -47.64 -8.02
N TRP A 566 -0.68 -47.54 -6.75
CA TRP A 566 0.28 -46.52 -6.33
C TRP A 566 1.61 -46.65 -7.08
N THR A 567 2.07 -47.88 -7.34
CA THR A 567 3.30 -48.13 -8.10
C THR A 567 3.17 -47.65 -9.55
N VAL A 568 2.06 -47.99 -10.22
CA VAL A 568 1.82 -47.61 -11.62
C VAL A 568 1.69 -46.10 -11.75
N LEU A 569 0.82 -45.47 -10.94
CA LEU A 569 0.56 -44.04 -11.03
C LEU A 569 1.79 -43.20 -10.67
N ALA A 570 2.56 -43.60 -9.65
CA ALA A 570 3.80 -42.92 -9.28
C ALA A 570 4.85 -42.97 -10.41
N LYS A 571 5.04 -44.14 -11.04
CA LYS A 571 5.94 -44.28 -12.19
C LYS A 571 5.48 -43.48 -13.41
N MET A 572 4.17 -43.41 -13.66
CA MET A 572 3.62 -42.58 -14.73
C MET A 572 3.94 -41.09 -14.50
N ALA A 573 3.72 -40.62 -13.27
CA ALA A 573 4.00 -39.23 -12.90
C ALA A 573 5.50 -38.91 -12.93
N GLU A 574 6.37 -39.79 -12.42
CA GLU A 574 7.84 -39.61 -12.52
C GLU A 574 8.29 -39.57 -13.98
N LYS A 575 7.81 -40.50 -14.82
CA LYS A 575 8.16 -40.55 -16.25
C LYS A 575 7.75 -39.30 -17.02
N SER A 576 6.75 -38.56 -16.54
CA SER A 576 6.34 -37.28 -17.14
C SER A 576 7.35 -36.14 -16.95
N GLY A 577 8.34 -36.32 -16.07
CA GLY A 577 9.35 -35.31 -15.74
C GLY A 577 8.99 -34.44 -14.53
N ALA A 578 8.01 -34.83 -13.70
CA ALA A 578 7.71 -34.14 -12.46
C ALA A 578 8.95 -34.04 -11.56
N ASP A 579 9.17 -32.89 -10.91
CA ASP A 579 10.33 -32.70 -10.01
C ASP A 579 10.13 -33.47 -8.69
N ALA A 580 8.87 -33.62 -8.26
CA ALA A 580 8.48 -34.39 -7.09
C ALA A 580 7.03 -34.87 -7.20
N LEU A 581 6.62 -35.78 -6.30
CA LEU A 581 5.22 -36.17 -6.13
C LEU A 581 4.62 -35.66 -4.81
N GLU A 582 3.31 -35.39 -4.79
CA GLU A 582 2.54 -35.19 -3.57
C GLU A 582 1.47 -36.28 -3.45
N LEU A 583 1.54 -37.11 -2.42
CA LEU A 583 0.59 -38.19 -2.18
C LEU A 583 -0.62 -37.62 -1.44
N ASN A 584 -1.77 -37.54 -2.11
CA ASN A 584 -2.98 -37.03 -1.47
C ASN A 584 -3.64 -38.13 -0.63
N LEU A 585 -3.30 -38.17 0.65
CA LEU A 585 -3.87 -39.10 1.62
C LEU A 585 -4.99 -38.46 2.45
N SER A 586 -5.54 -37.32 2.00
CA SER A 586 -6.16 -36.40 2.95
C SER A 586 -7.47 -35.79 2.50
N CYS A 587 -7.96 -36.08 1.29
CA CYS A 587 -9.26 -35.58 0.83
C CYS A 587 -10.38 -36.03 1.78
N PRO A 588 -11.07 -35.11 2.48
CA PRO A 588 -11.98 -35.48 3.56
C PRO A 588 -13.37 -35.90 3.09
N HIS A 589 -13.69 -35.73 1.80
CA HIS A 589 -15.04 -35.91 1.27
C HIS A 589 -15.05 -36.67 -0.05
N GLY A 590 -16.11 -37.47 -0.27
CA GLY A 590 -16.38 -38.25 -1.48
C GLY A 590 -15.38 -39.35 -1.85
N MET A 591 -14.22 -39.40 -1.17
CA MET A 591 -13.15 -40.37 -1.40
C MET A 591 -12.97 -41.37 -0.27
N GLY A 592 -13.30 -40.98 0.97
CA GLY A 592 -13.26 -41.89 2.12
C GLY A 592 -14.20 -43.07 1.98
N GLU A 593 -15.38 -42.86 1.40
CA GLU A 593 -16.37 -43.90 1.09
C GLU A 593 -15.85 -44.94 0.08
N ARG A 594 -14.81 -44.59 -0.69
CA ARG A 594 -14.12 -45.47 -1.65
C ARG A 594 -12.83 -46.08 -1.08
N GLY A 595 -12.56 -45.92 0.22
CA GLY A 595 -11.33 -46.37 0.86
C GLY A 595 -10.07 -45.60 0.41
N MET A 596 -10.23 -44.34 -0.04
CA MET A 596 -9.14 -43.48 -0.50
C MET A 596 -9.07 -42.17 0.31
N GLY A 597 -8.00 -41.39 0.12
CA GLY A 597 -7.85 -40.07 0.74
C GLY A 597 -7.87 -40.19 2.27
N LEU A 598 -8.76 -39.45 2.94
CA LEU A 598 -8.86 -39.39 4.41
C LEU A 598 -8.94 -40.78 5.07
N ALA A 599 -9.58 -41.76 4.43
CA ALA A 599 -9.65 -43.13 4.96
C ALA A 599 -8.25 -43.76 5.16
N CYS A 600 -7.26 -43.38 4.34
CA CYS A 600 -5.87 -43.81 4.50
C CYS A 600 -5.08 -42.88 5.42
N GLY A 601 -5.26 -41.55 5.29
CA GLY A 601 -4.44 -40.55 6.00
C GLY A 601 -4.69 -40.43 7.50
N GLN A 602 -5.70 -41.10 8.03
CA GLN A 602 -5.99 -41.15 9.47
C GLN A 602 -5.32 -42.34 10.18
N ASP A 603 -4.79 -43.31 9.43
CA ASP A 603 -4.16 -44.51 9.96
C ASP A 603 -2.63 -44.50 9.68
N PRO A 604 -1.78 -44.42 10.72
CA PRO A 604 -0.32 -44.45 10.56
C PRO A 604 0.18 -45.70 9.79
N VAL A 605 -0.47 -46.86 9.92
CA VAL A 605 -0.07 -48.09 9.23
C VAL A 605 -0.27 -47.96 7.72
N LEU A 606 -1.43 -47.47 7.29
CA LEU A 606 -1.74 -47.29 5.88
C LEU A 606 -0.83 -46.24 5.24
N VAL A 607 -0.62 -45.10 5.91
CA VAL A 607 0.30 -44.05 5.44
C VAL A 607 1.72 -44.59 5.26
N ARG A 608 2.25 -45.32 6.25
CA ARG A 608 3.59 -45.91 6.18
C ARG A 608 3.71 -46.87 4.99
N ASN A 609 2.72 -47.73 4.78
CA ASN A 609 2.74 -48.71 3.70
C ASN A 609 2.66 -48.07 2.32
N ILE A 610 1.79 -47.08 2.13
CA ILE A 610 1.70 -46.32 0.88
C ILE A 610 3.04 -45.64 0.56
N CYS A 611 3.64 -44.97 1.56
CA CYS A 611 4.94 -44.33 1.37
C CYS A 611 6.02 -45.34 0.99
N ARG A 612 6.04 -46.55 1.61
CA ARG A 612 6.99 -47.62 1.24
C ARG A 612 6.80 -48.09 -0.19
N TRP A 613 5.55 -48.23 -0.64
CA TRP A 613 5.25 -48.65 -2.01
C TRP A 613 5.71 -47.62 -3.03
N VAL A 614 5.42 -46.33 -2.78
CA VAL A 614 5.85 -45.23 -3.66
C VAL A 614 7.37 -45.11 -3.65
N ARG A 615 8.02 -45.13 -2.49
CA ARG A 615 9.48 -45.04 -2.40
C ARG A 615 10.18 -46.15 -3.17
N ALA A 616 9.64 -47.37 -3.14
CA ALA A 616 10.16 -48.50 -3.90
C ALA A 616 9.90 -48.40 -5.41
N ALA A 617 8.94 -47.56 -5.83
CA ALA A 617 8.53 -47.43 -7.23
C ALA A 617 9.29 -46.35 -8.00
N ILE A 618 9.71 -45.27 -7.34
CA ILE A 618 10.29 -44.07 -7.96
C ILE A 618 11.59 -43.63 -7.28
N SER A 619 12.34 -42.75 -7.93
CA SER A 619 13.58 -42.15 -7.44
C SER A 619 13.46 -40.67 -7.05
N ILE A 620 12.57 -39.91 -7.70
CA ILE A 620 12.34 -38.50 -7.36
C ILE A 620 11.78 -38.33 -5.94
N PRO A 621 11.93 -37.14 -5.31
CA PRO A 621 11.35 -36.87 -4.01
C PRO A 621 9.82 -36.97 -3.99
N PHE A 622 9.24 -37.39 -2.86
CA PHE A 622 7.79 -37.32 -2.67
C PHE A 622 7.39 -36.90 -1.26
N PHE A 623 6.24 -36.24 -1.19
CA PHE A 623 5.69 -35.65 0.03
C PHE A 623 4.32 -36.25 0.34
N ALA A 624 4.10 -36.73 1.56
CA ALA A 624 2.78 -37.16 1.98
C ALA A 624 1.94 -35.96 2.43
N LYS A 625 0.82 -35.66 1.75
CA LYS A 625 -0.09 -34.59 2.17
C LYS A 625 -0.98 -35.10 3.30
N LEU A 626 -0.88 -34.45 4.46
CA LEU A 626 -1.51 -34.88 5.71
C LEU A 626 -2.85 -34.18 5.97
N THR A 627 -3.75 -34.87 6.63
CA THR A 627 -5.07 -34.37 7.01
C THR A 627 -4.98 -33.77 8.42
N PRO A 628 -5.56 -32.59 8.68
CA PRO A 628 -5.64 -32.08 10.04
C PRO A 628 -6.72 -32.80 10.87
N ASN A 629 -7.53 -33.66 10.24
CA ASN A 629 -8.66 -34.35 10.84
C ASN A 629 -8.22 -35.65 11.55
N VAL A 630 -7.20 -35.55 12.39
CA VAL A 630 -6.63 -36.65 13.20
C VAL A 630 -6.36 -36.18 14.61
N THR A 631 -6.40 -37.10 15.57
CA THR A 631 -6.09 -36.80 16.97
C THR A 631 -4.64 -36.32 17.13
N ASN A 632 -3.69 -37.03 16.50
CA ASN A 632 -2.27 -36.69 16.56
C ASN A 632 -1.63 -36.76 15.18
N ILE A 633 -1.42 -35.59 14.56
CA ILE A 633 -0.80 -35.50 13.23
C ILE A 633 0.68 -35.90 13.24
N ILE A 634 1.34 -35.86 14.40
CA ILE A 634 2.75 -36.26 14.54
C ILE A 634 2.91 -37.74 14.21
N ASP A 635 1.98 -38.60 14.66
CA ASP A 635 2.07 -40.05 14.42
C ASP A 635 1.95 -40.38 12.93
N ILE A 636 1.11 -39.64 12.21
CA ILE A 636 0.97 -39.75 10.76
C ILE A 636 2.24 -39.24 10.04
N ALA A 637 2.80 -38.11 10.48
CA ALA A 637 4.03 -37.58 9.90
C ALA A 637 5.22 -38.54 10.13
N LYS A 638 5.34 -39.13 11.32
CA LYS A 638 6.34 -40.16 11.63
C LYS A 638 6.16 -41.39 10.76
N ALA A 639 4.92 -41.86 10.58
CA ALA A 639 4.63 -42.97 9.70
C ALA A 639 5.03 -42.69 8.24
N ALA A 640 4.78 -41.49 7.72
CA ALA A 640 5.21 -41.09 6.39
C ALA A 640 6.75 -41.08 6.29
N HIS A 641 7.43 -40.51 7.28
CA HIS A 641 8.90 -40.48 7.36
C HIS A 641 9.51 -41.89 7.41
N GLU A 642 9.02 -42.76 8.30
CA GLU A 642 9.40 -44.19 8.40
C GLU A 642 9.06 -44.99 7.14
N GLY A 643 8.10 -44.51 6.36
CA GLY A 643 7.72 -45.08 5.07
C GLY A 643 8.64 -44.65 3.92
N GLY A 644 9.57 -43.73 4.17
CA GLY A 644 10.52 -43.23 3.17
C GLY A 644 10.05 -41.99 2.41
N ALA A 645 9.04 -41.26 2.90
CA ALA A 645 8.71 -39.95 2.36
C ALA A 645 9.86 -38.96 2.61
N ASP A 646 10.14 -38.09 1.64
CA ASP A 646 11.19 -37.07 1.73
C ASP A 646 10.74 -35.83 2.51
N GLY A 647 9.43 -35.73 2.77
CA GLY A 647 8.82 -34.67 3.55
C GLY A 647 7.31 -34.85 3.64
N VAL A 648 6.61 -33.86 4.19
CA VAL A 648 5.15 -33.84 4.29
C VAL A 648 4.57 -32.50 3.86
N THR A 649 3.35 -32.52 3.32
CA THR A 649 2.54 -31.31 3.16
C THR A 649 1.56 -31.19 4.32
N ALA A 650 1.66 -30.11 5.10
CA ALA A 650 0.85 -29.86 6.29
C ALA A 650 0.08 -28.52 6.15
N THR A 651 -1.24 -28.52 5.99
CA THR A 651 -2.18 -29.66 5.96
C THR A 651 -3.25 -29.50 4.89
N ASN A 652 -3.99 -30.57 4.58
CA ASN A 652 -5.23 -30.46 3.81
C ASN A 652 -6.32 -29.68 4.60
N THR A 653 -7.50 -29.57 4.02
CA THR A 653 -8.67 -28.89 4.57
C THR A 653 -9.21 -29.53 5.86
N VAL A 654 -9.85 -28.71 6.70
CA VAL A 654 -10.52 -29.14 7.93
C VAL A 654 -11.95 -29.58 7.60
N SER A 655 -12.37 -30.75 8.03
CA SER A 655 -13.74 -31.25 7.77
C SER A 655 -14.77 -30.39 8.50
N GLY A 656 -15.87 -30.04 7.83
CA GLY A 656 -16.94 -29.24 8.44
C GLY A 656 -18.21 -29.11 7.62
N LEU A 657 -19.17 -28.37 8.19
CA LEU A 657 -20.42 -27.96 7.56
C LEU A 657 -20.53 -26.44 7.72
N MET A 658 -20.61 -25.69 6.61
CA MET A 658 -20.44 -24.23 6.65
C MET A 658 -21.65 -23.49 7.22
N GLY A 659 -22.86 -24.01 6.98
CA GLY A 659 -24.06 -23.41 7.55
C GLY A 659 -25.35 -24.01 7.01
N LEU A 660 -26.42 -23.76 7.75
CA LEU A 660 -27.80 -24.06 7.39
C LEU A 660 -28.56 -22.73 7.25
N LYS A 661 -29.58 -22.72 6.40
CA LYS A 661 -30.54 -21.62 6.28
C LYS A 661 -31.59 -21.70 7.40
N GLY A 662 -32.42 -20.66 7.51
CA GLY A 662 -33.50 -20.61 8.50
C GLY A 662 -34.56 -21.71 8.34
N ASP A 663 -34.68 -22.32 7.15
CA ASP A 663 -35.56 -23.46 6.88
C ASP A 663 -34.90 -24.82 7.18
N GLY A 664 -33.67 -24.83 7.69
CA GLY A 664 -32.87 -26.03 7.96
C GLY A 664 -32.13 -26.60 6.74
N SER A 665 -32.33 -26.06 5.54
CA SER A 665 -31.61 -26.53 4.34
C SER A 665 -30.14 -26.10 4.33
N PRO A 666 -29.21 -26.92 3.83
CA PRO A 666 -27.78 -26.62 3.86
C PRO A 666 -27.33 -25.64 2.77
N TRP A 667 -26.11 -25.12 2.90
CA TRP A 667 -25.39 -24.48 1.81
C TRP A 667 -23.92 -24.93 1.79
N PRO A 668 -23.43 -25.60 0.71
CA PRO A 668 -24.13 -25.87 -0.55
C PRO A 668 -25.24 -26.93 -0.41
N HIS A 669 -26.26 -26.83 -1.28
CA HIS A 669 -27.30 -27.86 -1.43
C HIS A 669 -27.33 -28.38 -2.88
N VAL A 670 -27.33 -29.70 -3.05
CA VAL A 670 -27.25 -30.38 -4.35
C VAL A 670 -28.56 -31.10 -4.64
N GLY A 671 -29.03 -30.98 -5.89
CA GLY A 671 -30.25 -31.63 -6.37
C GLY A 671 -31.55 -31.05 -5.80
N VAL A 672 -32.68 -31.61 -6.23
CA VAL A 672 -34.04 -31.18 -5.83
C VAL A 672 -34.28 -31.37 -4.34
N GLU A 673 -33.74 -32.44 -3.77
CA GLU A 673 -33.82 -32.74 -2.33
C GLU A 673 -32.93 -31.83 -1.45
N LYS A 674 -32.16 -30.91 -2.05
CA LYS A 674 -31.27 -29.98 -1.35
C LYS A 674 -30.27 -30.67 -0.40
N ARG A 675 -29.72 -31.82 -0.81
CA ARG A 675 -28.78 -32.61 0.03
C ARG A 675 -27.41 -31.95 0.13
N THR A 676 -26.65 -32.30 1.15
CA THR A 676 -25.23 -31.93 1.27
C THR A 676 -24.42 -33.06 1.91
N THR A 677 -23.11 -32.90 1.95
CA THR A 677 -22.18 -33.73 2.72
C THR A 677 -21.17 -32.83 3.43
N TYR A 678 -20.40 -33.37 4.38
CA TYR A 678 -19.31 -32.61 5.00
C TYR A 678 -18.26 -32.23 3.95
N GLY A 679 -17.83 -30.98 3.99
CA GLY A 679 -16.83 -30.44 3.07
C GLY A 679 -15.53 -30.10 3.76
N GLY A 680 -14.54 -29.70 2.96
CA GLY A 680 -13.26 -29.19 3.43
C GLY A 680 -13.28 -27.66 3.58
N VAL A 681 -13.10 -27.18 4.81
CA VAL A 681 -12.86 -25.77 5.14
C VAL A 681 -11.40 -25.41 4.85
N SER A 682 -11.21 -24.29 4.17
CA SER A 682 -9.92 -23.72 3.75
C SER A 682 -9.87 -22.22 4.06
N GLY A 683 -8.71 -21.59 3.85
CA GLY A 683 -8.51 -20.16 4.09
C GLY A 683 -8.06 -19.81 5.50
N ASN A 684 -8.13 -18.54 5.86
CA ASN A 684 -7.55 -18.00 7.08
C ASN A 684 -8.13 -18.60 8.36
N ALA A 685 -9.40 -19.03 8.34
CA ALA A 685 -10.04 -19.67 9.48
C ALA A 685 -9.31 -20.95 9.96
N ILE A 686 -8.59 -21.64 9.07
CA ILE A 686 -7.84 -22.86 9.43
C ILE A 686 -6.35 -22.62 9.69
N ARG A 687 -5.86 -21.37 9.53
CA ARG A 687 -4.44 -21.03 9.72
C ARG A 687 -3.92 -21.45 11.11
N PRO A 688 -4.64 -21.23 12.23
CA PRO A 688 -4.14 -21.66 13.55
C PRO A 688 -3.94 -23.18 13.64
N ILE A 689 -4.80 -23.97 12.99
CA ILE A 689 -4.70 -25.44 12.94
C ILE A 689 -3.47 -25.85 12.13
N ALA A 690 -3.25 -25.22 10.98
CA ALA A 690 -2.09 -25.47 10.13
C ALA A 690 -0.76 -25.06 10.80
N LEU A 691 -0.70 -23.90 11.46
CA LEU A 691 0.49 -23.46 12.22
C LEU A 691 0.83 -24.42 13.35
N LYS A 692 -0.17 -24.91 14.10
CA LYS A 692 0.01 -25.94 15.12
C LYS A 692 0.58 -27.22 14.48
N ALA A 693 0.00 -27.70 13.38
CA ALA A 693 0.46 -28.90 12.71
C ALA A 693 1.92 -28.79 12.25
N VAL A 694 2.27 -27.70 11.55
CA VAL A 694 3.62 -27.45 11.04
C VAL A 694 4.63 -27.39 12.19
N SER A 695 4.37 -26.58 13.22
CA SER A 695 5.28 -26.46 14.36
C SER A 695 5.44 -27.74 15.17
N ALA A 696 4.34 -28.50 15.37
CA ALA A 696 4.38 -29.77 16.07
C ALA A 696 5.19 -30.83 15.31
N ILE A 697 5.02 -30.92 13.98
CA ILE A 697 5.78 -31.84 13.13
C ILE A 697 7.26 -31.44 13.13
N ALA A 698 7.57 -30.15 12.92
CA ALA A 698 8.94 -29.65 12.89
C ALA A 698 9.69 -29.87 14.21
N LYS A 699 9.00 -29.75 15.36
CA LYS A 699 9.58 -30.06 16.68
C LYS A 699 9.78 -31.56 16.89
N ALA A 700 8.86 -32.39 16.41
CA ALA A 700 8.91 -33.84 16.60
C ALA A 700 9.87 -34.57 15.66
N ILE A 701 10.11 -34.04 14.46
CA ILE A 701 11.01 -34.61 13.44
C ILE A 701 11.92 -33.49 12.89
N PRO A 702 12.93 -33.03 13.65
CA PRO A 702 13.77 -31.91 13.25
C PRO A 702 14.46 -32.15 11.89
N GLY A 703 14.41 -31.15 11.01
CA GLY A 703 15.00 -31.21 9.68
C GLY A 703 14.17 -31.96 8.63
N PHE A 704 13.04 -32.56 9.01
CA PHE A 704 12.12 -33.18 8.06
C PHE A 704 11.40 -32.10 7.23
N PRO A 705 11.52 -32.09 5.90
CA PRO A 705 10.92 -31.07 5.04
C PRO A 705 9.40 -30.96 5.17
N ILE A 706 8.91 -29.74 5.31
CA ILE A 706 7.47 -29.45 5.42
C ILE A 706 7.06 -28.43 4.34
N LEU A 707 6.07 -28.80 3.53
CA LEU A 707 5.36 -27.89 2.64
C LEU A 707 4.11 -27.40 3.37
N ALA A 708 4.07 -26.13 3.76
CA ALA A 708 2.94 -25.60 4.52
C ALA A 708 1.77 -25.25 3.60
N THR A 709 0.54 -25.52 4.06
CA THR A 709 -0.68 -25.02 3.44
C THR A 709 -1.81 -24.90 4.47
N GLY A 710 -2.62 -23.85 4.34
CA GLY A 710 -3.68 -23.53 5.29
C GLY A 710 -3.69 -22.06 5.68
N GLY A 711 -4.43 -21.24 4.93
CA GLY A 711 -4.63 -19.82 5.25
C GLY A 711 -3.39 -18.94 5.08
N ILE A 712 -2.44 -19.32 4.22
CA ILE A 712 -1.36 -18.43 3.80
C ILE A 712 -1.95 -17.46 2.78
N ASP A 713 -1.79 -16.16 3.02
CA ASP A 713 -2.41 -15.11 2.20
C ASP A 713 -1.52 -13.88 1.99
N SER A 714 -0.41 -13.75 2.74
CA SER A 714 0.54 -12.66 2.65
C SER A 714 1.98 -13.14 2.91
N ALA A 715 2.96 -12.30 2.61
CA ALA A 715 4.35 -12.59 2.92
C ALA A 715 4.60 -12.70 4.43
N GLU A 716 3.89 -11.89 5.23
CA GLU A 716 3.93 -11.95 6.69
C GLU A 716 3.47 -13.31 7.19
N THR A 717 2.33 -13.81 6.69
CA THR A 717 1.78 -15.10 7.11
C THR A 717 2.61 -16.25 6.56
N GLY A 718 3.16 -16.12 5.36
CA GLY A 718 4.18 -17.03 4.83
C GLY A 718 5.41 -17.13 5.73
N LEU A 719 5.94 -15.99 6.20
CA LEU A 719 7.08 -15.95 7.11
C LEU A 719 6.77 -16.61 8.47
N GLN A 720 5.52 -16.54 8.95
CA GLN A 720 5.10 -17.28 10.16
C GLN A 720 5.26 -18.79 9.96
N PHE A 721 4.86 -19.32 8.81
CA PHE A 721 5.02 -20.76 8.51
C PHE A 721 6.50 -21.16 8.35
N LEU A 722 7.32 -20.30 7.74
CA LEU A 722 8.77 -20.52 7.68
C LEU A 722 9.34 -20.59 9.11
N HIS A 723 9.06 -19.60 9.95
CA HIS A 723 9.48 -19.60 11.36
C HIS A 723 8.94 -20.81 12.14
N ALA A 724 7.75 -21.33 11.80
CA ALA A 724 7.16 -22.52 12.40
C ALA A 724 7.82 -23.84 11.93
N GLY A 725 8.67 -23.80 10.90
CA GLY A 725 9.46 -24.95 10.44
C GLY A 725 9.15 -25.43 9.01
N ALA A 726 8.28 -24.75 8.28
CA ALA A 726 8.06 -25.04 6.86
C ALA A 726 9.22 -24.54 6.00
N SER A 727 9.45 -25.21 4.86
CA SER A 727 10.44 -24.79 3.86
C SER A 727 9.78 -24.03 2.72
N VAL A 728 8.66 -24.53 2.20
CA VAL A 728 7.89 -23.89 1.12
C VAL A 728 6.41 -23.80 1.47
N LEU A 729 5.69 -22.95 0.74
CA LEU A 729 4.38 -22.40 1.10
C LEU A 729 3.41 -22.58 -0.07
N GLN A 730 2.36 -23.38 0.10
CA GLN A 730 1.30 -23.56 -0.91
C GLN A 730 0.13 -22.61 -0.64
N VAL A 731 -0.26 -21.83 -1.66
CA VAL A 731 -1.10 -20.62 -1.54
C VAL A 731 -2.10 -20.52 -2.72
N MET A 732 -3.00 -19.53 -2.63
CA MET A 732 -3.98 -19.14 -3.67
C MET A 732 -3.97 -17.61 -3.97
N THR A 733 -3.06 -16.81 -3.36
CA THR A 733 -3.01 -15.32 -3.46
C THR A 733 -1.99 -14.81 -4.49
N THR A 734 -1.95 -13.51 -4.82
CA THR A 734 -1.06 -12.90 -5.82
C THR A 734 0.44 -13.02 -5.50
N ILE A 735 1.25 -13.55 -6.44
CA ILE A 735 2.68 -13.86 -6.22
C ILE A 735 3.62 -12.65 -6.12
N LEU A 736 3.42 -11.60 -6.91
CA LEU A 736 4.32 -10.42 -6.91
C LEU A 736 4.34 -9.72 -5.53
N ASP A 737 3.17 -9.63 -4.91
CA ASP A 737 3.02 -9.12 -3.54
C ASP A 737 3.76 -10.01 -2.53
N MET A 738 3.58 -11.33 -2.60
CA MET A 738 4.26 -12.29 -1.73
C MET A 738 5.79 -12.19 -1.80
N CYS A 739 6.33 -12.14 -3.02
CA CYS A 739 7.77 -12.06 -3.23
C CYS A 739 8.36 -10.75 -2.71
N SER A 740 7.78 -9.61 -3.07
CA SER A 740 8.25 -8.30 -2.61
C SER A 740 8.11 -8.15 -1.09
N GLY A 741 7.01 -8.64 -0.52
CA GLY A 741 6.80 -8.63 0.93
C GLY A 741 7.83 -9.47 1.68
N LEU A 742 8.16 -10.67 1.19
CA LEU A 742 9.14 -11.53 1.86
C LEU A 742 10.55 -10.95 1.76
N LYS A 743 10.93 -10.44 0.58
CA LYS A 743 12.20 -9.72 0.38
C LYS A 743 12.33 -8.58 1.38
N THR A 744 11.26 -7.80 1.57
CA THR A 744 11.24 -6.68 2.52
C THR A 744 11.40 -7.16 3.96
N LEU A 745 10.62 -8.16 4.39
CA LEU A 745 10.69 -8.69 5.75
C LEU A 745 12.07 -9.23 6.11
N LEU A 746 12.79 -9.83 5.14
CA LEU A 746 14.17 -10.26 5.32
C LEU A 746 15.13 -9.07 5.33
N TYR A 747 14.98 -8.12 4.39
CA TYR A 747 15.81 -6.92 4.32
C TYR A 747 15.76 -6.09 5.60
N LEU A 748 14.56 -5.80 6.12
CA LEU A 748 14.39 -4.95 7.32
C LEU A 748 15.04 -5.57 8.57
N LYS A 749 15.16 -6.90 8.65
CA LYS A 749 15.91 -7.55 9.73
C LYS A 749 17.39 -7.14 9.74
N SER A 750 17.95 -6.70 8.62
CA SER A 750 19.34 -6.24 8.50
C SER A 750 19.57 -4.80 8.96
N LEU A 751 18.51 -3.98 9.05
CA LEU A 751 18.60 -2.54 9.38
C LEU A 751 18.58 -2.24 10.88
N GLU A 752 18.19 -3.21 11.72
CA GLU A 752 18.02 -3.04 13.17
C GLU A 752 17.04 -1.92 13.55
N LEU A 753 15.93 -1.82 12.80
CA LEU A 753 14.85 -0.90 13.13
C LEU A 753 14.26 -1.23 14.50
N LYS A 754 14.23 -0.24 15.40
CA LYS A 754 13.77 -0.42 16.78
C LYS A 754 12.24 -0.50 16.83
N ASN A 755 11.72 -1.54 17.46
CA ASN A 755 10.28 -1.73 17.75
C ASN A 755 9.37 -1.80 16.51
N TRP A 756 9.92 -2.05 15.32
CA TRP A 756 9.11 -2.39 14.14
C TRP A 756 8.65 -3.84 14.24
N ASP A 757 7.39 -4.10 13.86
CA ASP A 757 6.88 -5.45 13.66
C ASP A 757 6.75 -5.74 12.16
N GLY A 758 7.72 -6.48 11.62
CA GLY A 758 7.80 -6.70 10.18
C GLY A 758 7.97 -5.37 9.42
N GLN A 759 6.96 -4.99 8.64
CA GLN A 759 6.92 -3.71 7.92
C GLN A 759 6.15 -2.62 8.67
N SER A 760 5.50 -2.92 9.79
CA SER A 760 4.73 -1.95 10.57
C SER A 760 5.67 -1.13 11.46
N PRO A 761 5.71 0.20 11.30
CA PRO A 761 6.44 1.07 12.22
C PRO A 761 5.80 1.05 13.61
N PRO A 762 6.53 1.45 14.67
CA PRO A 762 5.97 1.57 16.00
C PRO A 762 4.74 2.49 15.97
N THR A 763 3.65 2.05 16.59
CA THR A 763 2.41 2.84 16.65
C THR A 763 2.65 4.08 17.51
N GLU A 764 2.67 5.24 16.85
CA GLU A 764 2.73 6.54 17.53
C GLU A 764 1.37 6.89 18.14
N LYS A 765 1.37 7.64 19.25
CA LYS A 765 0.12 8.14 19.83
C LYS A 765 -0.61 9.00 18.81
N HIS A 766 -1.81 8.56 18.43
CA HIS A 766 -2.57 9.21 17.37
C HIS A 766 -4.05 9.34 17.70
N GLN A 767 -4.71 10.29 17.03
CA GLN A 767 -6.16 10.38 16.92
C GLN A 767 -6.51 10.52 15.43
N LYS A 768 -7.35 9.61 14.91
CA LYS A 768 -7.67 9.52 13.48
C LYS A 768 -6.40 9.45 12.59
N GLY A 769 -5.42 8.64 12.99
CA GLY A 769 -4.13 8.49 12.29
C GLY A 769 -3.18 9.70 12.34
N LYS A 770 -3.58 10.82 12.97
CA LYS A 770 -2.75 12.02 13.12
C LYS A 770 -2.03 12.01 14.47
N PRO A 771 -0.72 12.34 14.53
CA PRO A 771 0.02 12.39 15.79
C PRO A 771 -0.62 13.33 16.81
N VAL A 772 -0.72 12.89 18.07
CA VAL A 772 -1.24 13.72 19.17
C VAL A 772 -0.18 14.72 19.62
N PRO A 773 -0.49 16.04 19.69
CA PRO A 773 0.44 17.05 20.17
C PRO A 773 0.96 16.77 21.58
N ARG A 774 2.29 16.74 21.76
CA ARG A 774 2.93 16.55 23.08
C ARG A 774 3.08 17.90 23.79
N LEU A 775 2.00 18.37 24.41
CA LEU A 775 2.00 19.61 25.18
C LEU A 775 1.97 19.31 26.67
N GLU A 776 2.81 19.95 27.48
CA GLU A 776 2.74 19.86 28.96
C GLU A 776 1.34 20.19 29.47
N ASP A 777 0.66 21.11 28.79
CA ASP A 777 -0.70 21.52 29.09
C ASP A 777 -1.78 20.47 28.75
N LEU A 778 -1.42 19.36 28.11
CA LEU A 778 -2.33 18.28 27.71
C LEU A 778 -1.92 16.91 28.25
N VAL A 779 -0.62 16.63 28.30
CA VAL A 779 -0.07 15.34 28.72
C VAL A 779 -0.46 15.05 30.17
N GLY A 780 -1.16 13.93 30.38
CA GLY A 780 -1.59 13.47 31.71
C GLY A 780 -2.81 14.20 32.28
N LYS A 781 -3.50 15.05 31.50
CA LYS A 781 -4.74 15.72 31.94
C LYS A 781 -6.01 14.92 31.60
N SER A 782 -5.87 13.75 30.97
CA SER A 782 -6.98 12.81 30.72
C SER A 782 -8.18 13.47 30.01
N LEU A 783 -7.91 14.30 29.02
CA LEU A 783 -8.96 15.03 28.30
C LEU A 783 -9.42 14.20 27.09
N PRO A 784 -10.69 13.78 26.98
CA PRO A 784 -11.17 13.10 25.78
C PRO A 784 -11.40 14.07 24.61
N SER A 785 -11.55 13.53 23.40
CA SER A 785 -11.68 14.30 22.16
C SER A 785 -13.15 14.64 21.81
N PHE A 786 -13.96 15.00 22.81
CA PHE A 786 -15.36 15.43 22.61
C PHE A 786 -15.80 16.52 23.61
N GLY A 787 -16.92 17.18 23.32
CA GLY A 787 -17.59 18.11 24.23
C GLY A 787 -16.70 19.26 24.74
N PRO A 788 -16.80 19.64 26.04
CA PRO A 788 -15.99 20.74 26.60
C PRO A 788 -14.49 20.41 26.68
N TYR A 789 -14.13 19.13 26.70
CA TYR A 789 -12.74 18.67 26.75
C TYR A 789 -12.01 18.92 25.43
N LEU A 790 -12.69 18.68 24.30
CA LEU A 790 -12.16 18.99 22.97
C LEU A 790 -11.89 20.49 22.83
N LYS A 791 -12.79 21.36 23.34
CA LYS A 791 -12.57 22.81 23.35
C LYS A 791 -11.30 23.18 24.14
N LYS A 792 -11.13 22.63 25.34
CA LYS A 792 -9.91 22.83 26.14
C LYS A 792 -8.65 22.37 25.39
N LYS A 793 -8.70 21.22 24.69
CA LYS A 793 -7.58 20.75 23.85
C LYS A 793 -7.26 21.75 22.74
N THR A 794 -8.28 22.19 22.00
CA THR A 794 -8.13 23.16 20.91
C THR A 794 -7.56 24.48 21.39
N ASP A 795 -8.04 25.01 22.52
CA ASP A 795 -7.57 26.26 23.11
C ASP A 795 -6.09 26.15 23.56
N ALA A 796 -5.69 25.04 24.16
CA ALA A 796 -4.31 24.78 24.56
C ALA A 796 -3.36 24.68 23.35
N ILE A 797 -3.78 23.97 22.29
CA ILE A 797 -3.00 23.86 21.04
C ILE A 797 -2.86 25.24 20.38
N ALA A 798 -3.94 26.03 20.32
CA ALA A 798 -3.90 27.38 19.76
C ALA A 798 -2.94 28.29 20.54
N LYS A 799 -2.97 28.24 21.88
CA LYS A 799 -2.04 28.96 22.75
C LYS A 799 -0.59 28.54 22.50
N TYR A 800 -0.32 27.25 22.39
CA TYR A 800 1.01 26.73 22.09
C TYR A 800 1.53 27.20 20.72
N LYS A 801 0.72 27.09 19.66
CA LYS A 801 1.11 27.58 18.32
C LYS A 801 1.38 29.08 18.32
N LYS A 802 0.63 29.86 19.10
CA LYS A 802 0.90 31.30 19.31
C LYS A 802 2.26 31.52 19.99
N GLN A 803 2.57 30.76 21.04
CA GLN A 803 3.87 30.84 21.73
C GLN A 803 5.05 30.45 20.81
N LEU A 804 4.89 29.43 19.97
CA LEU A 804 5.92 29.07 18.97
C LEU A 804 6.19 30.22 18.00
N ARG A 805 5.12 30.87 17.50
CA ARG A 805 5.23 32.05 16.64
C ARG A 805 5.95 33.21 17.35
N GLU A 806 5.56 33.52 18.58
CA GLU A 806 6.17 34.63 19.37
C GLU A 806 7.63 34.38 19.72
N THR A 807 8.02 33.13 19.95
CA THR A 807 9.40 32.74 20.30
C THR A 807 10.28 32.46 19.09
N GLY A 808 9.72 32.43 17.87
CA GLY A 808 10.43 32.09 16.65
C GLY A 808 11.02 30.67 16.64
N LYS A 809 10.46 29.76 17.46
CA LYS A 809 10.87 28.35 17.54
C LYS A 809 10.03 27.52 16.59
N THR A 810 10.66 26.58 15.90
CA THR A 810 9.96 25.52 15.16
C THR A 810 9.37 24.52 16.13
N ASP A 811 8.28 23.86 15.73
CA ASP A 811 7.65 22.85 16.58
C ASP A 811 8.60 21.66 16.70
N PRO A 812 9.07 21.26 17.91
CA PRO A 812 9.92 20.08 18.08
C PRO A 812 9.25 18.77 17.65
N MET A 813 7.94 18.76 17.34
CA MET A 813 7.24 17.64 16.71
C MET A 813 7.46 17.52 15.19
N GLU A 814 8.05 18.53 14.54
CA GLU A 814 8.62 18.38 13.20
C GLU A 814 9.94 17.61 13.34
N ASP A 815 9.86 16.28 13.33
CA ASP A 815 11.05 15.42 13.33
C ASP A 815 11.79 15.65 12.00
N THR A 816 12.74 16.58 12.04
CA THR A 816 13.56 17.00 10.89
C THR A 816 14.68 16.02 10.58
N ASN A 817 14.74 14.87 11.26
CA ASN A 817 15.71 13.80 10.98
C ASN A 817 15.36 13.06 9.69
N ASN A 818 15.59 13.71 8.55
CA ASN A 818 15.53 13.15 7.20
C ASN A 818 16.74 12.25 6.88
N THR A 819 17.47 11.77 7.90
CA THR A 819 18.69 10.99 7.67
C THR A 819 18.30 9.59 7.19
N ARG A 820 18.45 9.36 5.87
CA ARG A 820 18.33 8.03 5.27
C ARG A 820 19.39 7.10 5.88
N THR A 821 18.97 6.24 6.79
CA THR A 821 19.84 5.31 7.53
C THR A 821 19.73 3.86 7.04
N GLY A 822 18.96 3.60 5.99
CA GLY A 822 18.57 2.27 5.49
C GLY A 822 19.68 1.46 4.79
N THR A 823 20.91 1.53 5.30
CA THR A 823 22.00 0.63 4.90
C THR A 823 22.03 -0.61 5.82
N PRO A 824 22.16 -1.83 5.27
CA PRO A 824 22.27 -3.05 6.07
C PRO A 824 23.44 -2.99 7.06
N LYS A 825 23.16 -3.20 8.36
CA LYS A 825 24.19 -3.28 9.41
C LYS A 825 24.73 -4.70 9.60
N LYS A 826 24.04 -5.70 9.05
CA LYS A 826 24.40 -7.12 9.06
C LYS A 826 23.91 -7.78 7.77
N PRO A 827 24.37 -9.00 7.44
CA PRO A 827 23.89 -9.71 6.26
C PRO A 827 22.36 -9.89 6.29
N VAL A 828 21.73 -9.73 5.13
CA VAL A 828 20.31 -10.04 4.95
C VAL A 828 20.11 -11.56 5.11
N PRO A 829 19.24 -12.03 6.01
CA PRO A 829 18.99 -13.46 6.18
C PRO A 829 18.42 -14.08 4.91
N ALA A 830 18.91 -15.25 4.53
CA ALA A 830 18.28 -16.08 3.52
C ALA A 830 17.04 -16.78 4.09
N VAL A 831 16.19 -17.34 3.23
CA VAL A 831 14.99 -18.09 3.65
C VAL A 831 15.36 -19.24 4.59
N LYS A 832 16.42 -19.99 4.28
CA LYS A 832 16.91 -21.09 5.13
C LYS A 832 17.27 -20.64 6.55
N ASP A 833 17.72 -19.39 6.72
CA ASP A 833 18.20 -18.91 8.01
C ASP A 833 17.04 -18.62 8.97
N VAL A 834 15.83 -18.40 8.46
CA VAL A 834 14.63 -18.10 9.26
C VAL A 834 13.76 -19.32 9.54
N ILE A 835 14.00 -20.46 8.87
CA ILE A 835 13.22 -21.68 9.10
C ILE A 835 13.33 -22.12 10.56
N ALA A 836 12.20 -22.52 11.15
CA ALA A 836 12.08 -23.09 12.50
C ALA A 836 12.49 -22.16 13.68
N ARG A 837 12.77 -20.87 13.44
CA ARG A 837 13.17 -19.94 14.52
C ARG A 837 12.14 -19.75 15.63
N ALA A 838 10.85 -19.97 15.36
CA ALA A 838 9.80 -19.83 16.37
C ALA A 838 9.71 -21.03 17.32
N LEU A 839 10.27 -22.20 16.96
CA LEU A 839 10.11 -23.42 17.75
C LEU A 839 10.66 -23.32 19.18
N ARG A 840 11.69 -22.49 19.39
CA ARG A 840 12.29 -22.23 20.71
C ARG A 840 11.32 -21.57 21.72
N TYR A 841 10.24 -20.98 21.22
CA TYR A 841 9.22 -20.32 22.06
C TYR A 841 7.98 -21.18 22.30
N ILE A 842 7.92 -22.39 21.74
CA ILE A 842 6.76 -23.27 21.79
C ILE A 842 7.10 -24.46 22.71
N GLY A 843 6.40 -24.55 23.84
CA GLY A 843 6.68 -25.51 24.91
C GLY A 843 5.42 -26.05 25.59
N ALA A 844 5.59 -26.94 26.56
CA ALA A 844 4.50 -27.35 27.44
C ALA A 844 4.07 -26.17 28.34
N TYR A 845 2.83 -26.19 28.83
CA TYR A 845 2.33 -25.14 29.72
C TYR A 845 3.18 -24.97 30.99
N GLN A 846 3.72 -26.07 31.53
CA GLN A 846 4.57 -26.07 32.72
C GLN A 846 5.93 -25.37 32.52
N GLU A 847 6.35 -25.16 31.26
CA GLU A 847 7.56 -24.42 30.92
C GLU A 847 7.32 -22.89 30.93
N LEU A 848 6.06 -22.44 31.00
CA LEU A 848 5.71 -21.02 31.03
C LEU A 848 5.86 -20.46 32.44
N ASN A 849 6.51 -19.31 32.56
CA ASN A 849 6.75 -18.67 33.84
C ASN A 849 5.46 -18.03 34.39
N ASN A 850 4.86 -18.66 35.40
CA ASN A 850 3.65 -18.15 36.05
C ASN A 850 3.93 -17.04 37.08
N MET A 851 5.20 -16.68 37.33
CA MET A 851 5.61 -15.59 38.21
C MET A 851 5.78 -14.26 37.46
N GLU A 852 6.08 -14.31 36.16
CA GLU A 852 6.22 -13.13 35.28
C GLU A 852 4.87 -12.70 34.70
N GLN A 853 3.96 -12.28 35.59
CA GLN A 853 2.63 -11.82 35.21
C GLN A 853 2.63 -10.40 34.64
N VAL A 854 1.58 -10.07 33.90
CA VAL A 854 1.40 -8.75 33.28
C VAL A 854 0.09 -8.08 33.73
N GLN A 855 -0.01 -6.76 33.52
CA GLN A 855 -1.23 -5.97 33.65
C GLN A 855 -1.46 -5.16 32.38
N ALA A 856 -2.72 -4.90 32.06
CA ALA A 856 -3.07 -4.03 30.95
C ALA A 856 -2.84 -2.55 31.32
N LEU A 857 -2.33 -1.77 30.39
CA LEU A 857 -2.24 -0.30 30.49
C LEU A 857 -2.93 0.31 29.28
N VAL A 858 -3.81 1.28 29.52
CA VAL A 858 -4.50 2.03 28.46
C VAL A 858 -3.77 3.36 28.23
N ASP A 859 -3.49 3.68 26.96
CA ASP A 859 -3.09 5.02 26.56
C ASP A 859 -4.33 5.89 26.33
N GLU A 860 -4.60 6.79 27.28
CA GLU A 860 -5.77 7.66 27.26
C GLU A 860 -5.80 8.61 26.04
N GLU A 861 -4.64 8.97 25.48
CA GLU A 861 -4.57 9.86 24.31
C GLU A 861 -4.92 9.13 23.01
N MET A 862 -4.82 7.79 22.99
CA MET A 862 -5.23 6.95 21.85
C MET A 862 -6.66 6.43 22.00
N CYS A 863 -7.21 6.46 23.22
CA CYS A 863 -8.54 5.98 23.51
C CYS A 863 -9.61 6.76 22.71
N ILE A 864 -10.61 6.03 22.21
CA ILE A 864 -11.80 6.60 21.54
C ILE A 864 -13.07 6.42 22.38
N ASN A 865 -12.92 6.14 23.67
CA ASN A 865 -14.00 6.17 24.66
C ASN A 865 -15.15 5.16 24.41
N CYS A 866 -14.90 4.07 23.69
CA CYS A 866 -15.94 3.12 23.29
C CYS A 866 -16.42 2.16 24.40
N GLY A 867 -15.70 2.07 25.53
CA GLY A 867 -16.05 1.20 26.65
C GLY A 867 -15.94 -0.30 26.40
N LYS A 868 -15.45 -0.77 25.23
CA LYS A 868 -15.35 -2.21 24.92
C LYS A 868 -14.46 -2.97 25.91
N CYS A 869 -13.33 -2.39 26.29
CA CYS A 869 -12.43 -2.97 27.31
C CYS A 869 -13.15 -3.16 28.65
N TYR A 870 -13.91 -2.16 29.08
CA TYR A 870 -14.71 -2.18 30.30
C TYR A 870 -15.78 -3.29 30.24
N MET A 871 -16.60 -3.32 29.18
CA MET A 871 -17.64 -4.35 29.01
C MET A 871 -17.06 -5.77 29.01
N THR A 872 -15.98 -6.00 28.27
CA THR A 872 -15.34 -7.32 28.22
C THR A 872 -14.71 -7.72 29.55
N CYS A 873 -14.12 -6.78 30.30
CA CYS A 873 -13.59 -7.09 31.62
C CYS A 873 -14.71 -7.38 32.64
N ASN A 874 -15.86 -6.74 32.49
CA ASN A 874 -17.00 -6.98 33.38
C ASN A 874 -17.66 -8.33 33.13
N ASP A 875 -18.03 -8.62 31.89
CA ASP A 875 -18.90 -9.76 31.59
C ASP A 875 -18.11 -10.99 31.12
N SER A 876 -16.79 -10.86 30.95
CA SER A 876 -15.91 -11.96 30.53
C SER A 876 -14.56 -11.95 31.26
N GLY A 877 -14.42 -11.16 32.34
CA GLY A 877 -13.17 -10.98 33.05
C GLY A 877 -13.35 -10.86 34.56
N TYR A 878 -12.73 -9.83 35.13
CA TYR A 878 -12.50 -9.67 36.57
C TYR A 878 -13.00 -8.33 37.12
N GLN A 879 -13.84 -7.62 36.37
CA GLN A 879 -14.40 -6.31 36.76
C GLN A 879 -13.28 -5.32 37.19
N ALA A 880 -12.12 -5.44 36.54
CA ALA A 880 -10.89 -4.74 36.91
C ALA A 880 -10.67 -3.44 36.13
N ILE A 881 -11.70 -2.92 35.46
CA ILE A 881 -11.66 -1.67 34.72
C ILE A 881 -12.77 -0.79 35.25
N GLN A 882 -12.43 0.44 35.66
CA GLN A 882 -13.39 1.49 35.95
C GLN A 882 -13.60 2.32 34.70
N PHE A 883 -14.85 2.73 34.42
CA PHE A 883 -15.17 3.57 33.28
C PHE A 883 -15.78 4.88 33.76
N HIS A 884 -15.07 5.98 33.53
CA HIS A 884 -15.46 7.27 34.11
C HIS A 884 -16.77 7.79 33.48
N PRO A 885 -17.78 8.20 34.28
CA PRO A 885 -19.10 8.54 33.77
C PRO A 885 -19.14 9.81 32.89
N GLU A 886 -18.26 10.78 33.13
CA GLU A 886 -18.23 12.02 32.32
C GLU A 886 -17.21 11.99 31.17
N THR A 887 -15.97 11.56 31.42
CA THR A 887 -14.91 11.53 30.40
C THR A 887 -14.95 10.28 29.54
N HIS A 888 -15.67 9.23 29.96
CA HIS A 888 -15.69 7.93 29.30
C HIS A 888 -14.28 7.34 29.08
N LEU A 889 -13.33 7.66 29.97
CA LEU A 889 -12.00 7.07 29.95
C LEU A 889 -11.97 5.82 30.84
N PRO A 890 -11.40 4.70 30.34
CA PRO A 890 -11.22 3.49 31.12
C PRO A 890 -9.93 3.54 31.97
N PHE A 891 -10.01 3.10 33.22
CA PHE A 891 -8.88 2.98 34.14
C PHE A 891 -8.74 1.53 34.63
N VAL A 892 -7.57 0.93 34.44
CA VAL A 892 -7.29 -0.45 34.86
C VAL A 892 -6.85 -0.46 36.32
N THR A 893 -7.52 -1.26 37.15
CA THR A 893 -7.24 -1.37 38.60
C THR A 893 -6.23 -2.47 38.91
N ASP A 894 -5.73 -2.51 40.15
CA ASP A 894 -4.78 -3.53 40.61
C ASP A 894 -5.34 -4.96 40.60
N SER A 895 -6.68 -5.10 40.56
CA SER A 895 -7.37 -6.37 40.39
C SER A 895 -7.17 -7.00 39.01
N CYS A 896 -6.55 -6.29 38.06
CA CYS A 896 -6.23 -6.81 36.74
C CYS A 896 -5.37 -8.07 36.85
N THR A 897 -5.76 -9.12 36.13
CA THR A 897 -5.06 -10.43 36.13
C THR A 897 -4.16 -10.64 34.93
N GLY A 898 -4.10 -9.68 34.00
CA GLY A 898 -3.29 -9.84 32.78
C GLY A 898 -3.92 -10.75 31.72
N CYS A 899 -5.22 -11.08 31.80
CA CYS A 899 -5.87 -12.00 30.86
C CYS A 899 -5.90 -11.53 29.39
N THR A 900 -5.54 -10.27 29.12
CA THR A 900 -5.37 -9.68 27.77
C THR A 900 -6.67 -9.48 26.96
N LEU A 901 -7.84 -9.94 27.42
CA LEU A 901 -9.10 -9.79 26.69
C LEU A 901 -9.44 -8.33 26.31
N CYS A 902 -9.15 -7.37 27.21
CA CYS A 902 -9.39 -5.95 26.93
C CYS A 902 -8.57 -5.43 25.75
N LEU A 903 -7.30 -5.85 25.63
CA LEU A 903 -6.44 -5.54 24.50
C LEU A 903 -6.99 -6.17 23.22
N SER A 904 -7.40 -7.44 23.27
CA SER A 904 -7.89 -8.19 22.11
C SER A 904 -9.16 -7.64 21.47
N VAL A 905 -9.97 -6.88 22.21
CA VAL A 905 -11.23 -6.27 21.72
C VAL A 905 -11.11 -4.77 21.44
N CYS A 906 -9.96 -4.16 21.73
CA CYS A 906 -9.76 -2.73 21.54
C CYS A 906 -9.73 -2.41 20.04
N PRO A 907 -10.53 -1.45 19.55
CA PRO A 907 -10.57 -1.11 18.12
C PRO A 907 -9.36 -0.28 17.67
N ILE A 908 -8.54 0.20 18.59
CA ILE A 908 -7.35 1.01 18.29
C ILE A 908 -6.11 0.16 18.59
N ILE A 909 -5.35 -0.12 17.55
CA ILE A 909 -4.09 -0.88 17.62
C ILE A 909 -3.17 -0.19 18.64
N ASP A 910 -2.59 -0.99 19.54
CA ASP A 910 -1.67 -0.57 20.60
C ASP A 910 -2.17 0.49 21.60
N CYS A 911 -3.45 0.88 21.56
CA CYS A 911 -4.03 1.73 22.61
C CYS A 911 -4.00 1.04 23.99
N ILE A 912 -4.09 -0.29 24.02
CA ILE A 912 -3.89 -1.09 25.23
C ILE A 912 -2.66 -1.94 25.02
N THR A 913 -1.76 -1.94 26.00
CA THR A 913 -0.52 -2.72 26.00
C THR A 913 -0.40 -3.52 27.30
N MET A 914 0.38 -4.61 27.27
CA MET A 914 0.61 -5.45 28.45
C MET A 914 1.98 -5.13 29.04
N PHE A 915 2.01 -4.74 30.31
CA PHE A 915 3.25 -4.42 31.03
C PHE A 915 3.51 -5.40 32.16
N PRO A 916 4.79 -5.68 32.49
CA PRO A 916 5.14 -6.51 33.64
C PRO A 916 4.48 -5.98 34.93
N ARG A 917 3.83 -6.88 35.67
CA ARG A 917 3.17 -6.57 36.93
C ARG A 917 4.22 -6.20 37.98
N LYS A 918 4.06 -5.05 38.63
CA LYS A 918 5.00 -4.60 39.68
C LYS A 918 4.78 -5.30 41.02
N ALA A 919 3.53 -5.57 41.37
CA ALA A 919 3.16 -6.26 42.61
C ALA A 919 3.11 -7.79 42.39
N PRO A 920 3.47 -8.62 43.39
CA PRO A 920 3.30 -10.06 43.29
C PRO A 920 1.86 -10.43 42.92
N TYR A 921 1.70 -11.33 41.95
CA TYR A 921 0.37 -11.82 41.58
C TYR A 921 -0.12 -12.83 42.61
N GLN A 922 -1.31 -12.58 43.17
CA GLN A 922 -2.02 -13.51 44.03
C GLN A 922 -3.31 -13.92 43.31
N PRO A 923 -3.43 -15.18 42.86
CA PRO A 923 -4.65 -15.64 42.22
C PRO A 923 -5.83 -15.53 43.19
N ASN A 924 -6.90 -14.84 42.77
CA ASN A 924 -8.13 -14.80 43.55
C ASN A 924 -8.79 -16.18 43.55
N ARG A 925 -8.82 -16.82 44.74
CA ARG A 925 -9.41 -18.16 44.92
C ARG A 925 -10.90 -18.12 45.31
N GLY A 926 -11.50 -16.94 45.43
CA GLY A 926 -12.89 -16.73 45.88
C GLY A 926 -13.09 -16.97 47.38
N VAL A 927 -12.48 -18.02 47.93
CA VAL A 927 -12.46 -18.35 49.36
C VAL A 927 -11.02 -18.59 49.85
N PRO A 928 -10.73 -18.42 51.15
CA PRO A 928 -9.43 -18.80 51.70
C PRO A 928 -9.12 -20.27 51.44
N VAL A 929 -7.90 -20.55 50.99
CA VAL A 929 -7.42 -21.94 50.89
C VAL A 929 -7.04 -22.36 52.31
N SER A 930 -7.86 -23.19 52.95
CA SER A 930 -7.49 -23.81 54.23
C SER A 930 -6.16 -24.55 54.04
N PRO A 931 -5.19 -24.44 54.97
CA PRO A 931 -4.00 -25.27 54.91
C PRO A 931 -4.45 -26.73 54.93
N ILE A 932 -4.21 -27.44 53.84
CA ILE A 932 -4.42 -28.89 53.77
C ILE A 932 -3.50 -29.50 54.83
N CYS A 933 -4.07 -30.22 55.80
CA CYS A 933 -3.33 -31.02 56.79
C CYS A 933 -2.45 -32.07 56.11
#